data_AF-A0A6N4WZ93-F1
#
_entry.id   AF-A0A6N4WZ93-F1
#
_cell.length_a   1.000
_cell.length_b   1.000
_cell.length_c   1.000
_cell.angle_alpha   90.00
_cell.angle_beta   90.00
_cell.angle_gamma   90.00
#
_symmetry.space_group_name_H-M   'P 1'
#
loop_
_entity.id
_entity.type
_entity.pdbx_description
1 polymer ?
#
loop_
_entity_poly.entity_id
_entity_poly.type
_entity_poly.pdbx_seq_one_letter_code
_entity_poly.pdbx_strand_id
1 'polypeptide(L)'
;MKTLLLPLCVLFVLVFGSQLFAGRGESAATDARMLPMRRAIEALGGRYVDFPASTFLSELEGLQQKDAPIAEIEAFRYRVLVLENPDVDFTQVLFRASRNRKMPDNWQGNANYLRSSGKEYHTNFNDAIQVLDLETKKVQTIHRGADAREGLMDLCLHFDAERFLYTGVDLESNTFQIFEMSIDGSNQRQVTSVAPEIDNYNAAYLPSGKLLFCSTASLQGVPCVGGSSYVGNLFEIHADGSGMRQLTFDQENDWYPWVMEDGRVMFSRWEYTDNAHYFTRILMHMKPDGTSLRSLYGSNSYWPNTLFYAKQIPGSPSKFVAICSGHHGVGRAGELILFDAAKGDFEADGVIQRIPGFGQKVEPVVIDNYMRNRWPRFLHPYPLSEDYYLVSGRMSENERWALYLVDRFDNIIKLADAKKEHLFEPIPLKARPTPPVLPDRRNFDADDSTLFIQDIYEGPGLKGIPRGTVNYLRLFTYGYSYRQHGGHSQLAIEGAWDTKRVLGTVPVEADGSVAVNIPHSLPISIQPLDEKGRALQLMRSWVTTMPGERLSCVGCHESSNTAPLSHVALAAQQAPKELTPWAGIDKPYGFGFAREVQPVLDRYCVGCHDGTHAELPNFKDTSRGNGGFGKSYHALHPYVRRPGPESDMHLLNPMEYHASTSELIQMLEKGHHGVQMDRLAWSRIVTWIDLNVPYHATWTEKTRDAKRTIQQAKRLVEYKKTYAGIDDDVEWTPPELEQRLKFIEPAKPKQFQLVHLEGWPLSEDAVRSLAGETRSVNIGGQWVTFAKIPAGRFVMGSISGAADEAPQAVVEIEKAFWLSVKEVTNAEYQYFDSEHDSAYIDQQWKDHVDPGYPANEPTMPVIRVSWSEANAYCRWASQQTGLNITLPSEAQWEWAARAGRDQAFWFGATGYEQHANLADQSIGLLAVKGVNPKPIPESSRRPTNDFVPRDASFNDNALTPQGTGHYQASPWGLYDMHGNVAEWTRSDYAPYPYVADDGRNDLSTDTRKVVRGGSWRDRPHGATASFRLPYEAHQKVFNVGFRIVIEE
;
A
#
# COMPACT_ATOMS: atom_id res chain seq x y z
N MET A 1 8.67 32.13 27.19
CA MET A 1 8.91 32.04 28.66
C MET A 1 8.76 30.56 29.03
N LYS A 2 9.84 29.88 29.44
CA LYS A 2 10.13 29.45 30.83
C LYS A 2 9.00 28.58 31.44
N THR A 3 9.16 27.41 32.04
CA THR A 3 10.21 26.40 32.33
C THR A 3 9.46 25.24 33.03
N LEU A 4 10.05 24.03 33.08
CA LEU A 4 9.94 22.91 34.06
C LEU A 4 9.60 21.57 33.38
N LEU A 5 10.55 20.66 33.11
CA LEU A 5 11.44 19.81 33.95
C LEU A 5 10.91 18.35 33.95
N LEU A 6 11.38 17.41 33.10
CA LEU A 6 12.60 16.54 33.15
C LEU A 6 12.28 15.09 33.68
N PRO A 7 13.15 14.05 33.52
CA PRO A 7 13.08 13.03 32.46
C PRO A 7 13.32 11.57 32.95
N LEU A 8 13.38 10.58 32.04
CA LEU A 8 14.17 9.36 32.28
C LEU A 8 14.79 8.81 30.99
N CYS A 9 16.11 8.68 31.04
CA CYS A 9 17.05 8.29 29.99
C CYS A 9 17.16 6.76 29.86
N VAL A 10 17.20 6.21 28.63
CA VAL A 10 18.07 5.08 28.24
C VAL A 10 18.34 5.14 26.71
N LEU A 11 19.55 4.74 26.30
CA LEU A 11 20.10 4.53 24.95
C LEU A 11 20.65 5.74 24.17
N PHE A 12 21.88 6.15 24.54
CA PHE A 12 22.85 6.70 23.60
C PHE A 12 24.28 6.35 24.08
N VAL A 13 24.80 5.20 23.65
CA VAL A 13 26.25 4.90 23.63
C VAL A 13 26.51 3.97 22.45
N LEU A 14 27.11 4.51 21.38
CA LEU A 14 28.04 3.86 20.43
C LEU A 14 28.12 4.68 19.13
N VAL A 15 28.68 5.90 19.19
CA VAL A 15 29.57 6.55 18.20
C VAL A 15 30.10 7.79 18.95
N PHE A 16 31.42 8.02 18.95
CA PHE A 16 32.18 9.01 19.73
C PHE A 16 32.60 8.58 21.15
N GLY A 17 33.54 7.64 21.21
CA GLY A 17 34.44 7.50 22.36
C GLY A 17 35.75 8.25 22.11
N SER A 18 35.85 9.50 22.55
CA SER A 18 37.14 10.14 22.81
C SER A 18 36.96 11.36 23.72
N GLN A 19 36.87 11.12 25.03
CA GLN A 19 37.42 11.96 26.11
C GLN A 19 36.84 11.48 27.44
N LEU A 20 37.62 10.67 28.16
CA LEU A 20 37.61 10.37 29.61
C LEU A 20 37.98 8.90 29.92
N PHE A 21 39.06 8.38 29.36
CA PHE A 21 39.83 7.24 29.90
C PHE A 21 41.25 7.29 29.34
N ALA A 22 42.08 8.20 29.86
CA ALA A 22 43.50 8.27 29.51
C ALA A 22 44.23 7.12 30.24
N GLY A 23 44.30 5.94 29.61
CA GLY A 23 45.10 4.81 30.11
C GLY A 23 44.70 3.40 29.64
N ARG A 24 43.56 3.21 28.93
CA ARG A 24 43.11 1.91 28.37
C ARG A 24 42.63 1.97 26.91
N GLY A 25 42.91 3.05 26.19
CA GLY A 25 42.25 3.40 24.92
C GLY A 25 42.69 2.64 23.67
N GLU A 26 43.94 2.17 23.60
CA GLU A 26 44.47 1.54 22.37
C GLU A 26 44.18 0.02 22.31
N SER A 27 44.35 -0.74 23.40
CA SER A 27 44.12 -2.20 23.39
C SER A 27 42.66 -2.57 23.12
N ALA A 28 41.70 -1.81 23.67
CA ALA A 28 40.28 -2.04 23.42
C ALA A 28 39.87 -1.73 21.96
N ALA A 29 40.55 -0.80 21.30
CA ALA A 29 40.35 -0.49 19.90
C ALA A 29 40.99 -1.53 18.96
N THR A 30 42.13 -2.11 19.35
CA THR A 30 42.75 -3.26 18.68
C THR A 30 41.87 -4.50 18.78
N ASP A 31 41.37 -4.82 19.98
CA ASP A 31 40.46 -5.96 20.24
C ASP A 31 39.16 -5.85 19.43
N ALA A 32 38.57 -4.65 19.35
CA ALA A 32 37.36 -4.40 18.57
C ALA A 32 37.57 -4.60 17.06
N ARG A 33 38.78 -4.40 16.53
CA ARG A 33 39.11 -4.63 15.10
C ARG A 33 39.38 -6.10 14.79
N MET A 34 39.87 -6.86 15.75
CA MET A 34 40.23 -8.27 15.55
C MET A 34 39.06 -9.24 15.71
N LEU A 35 38.04 -8.88 16.48
CA LEU A 35 36.88 -9.75 16.72
C LEU A 35 36.12 -10.14 15.43
N PRO A 36 35.79 -9.20 14.50
CA PRO A 36 35.23 -9.56 13.20
C PRO A 36 36.07 -10.56 12.42
N MET A 37 37.40 -10.41 12.43
CA MET A 37 38.30 -11.32 11.72
C MET A 37 38.31 -12.71 12.36
N ARG A 38 38.36 -12.79 13.69
CA ARG A 38 38.28 -14.06 14.42
C ARG A 38 37.02 -14.84 14.04
N ARG A 39 35.86 -14.18 14.06
CA ARG A 39 34.57 -14.77 13.67
C ARG A 39 34.59 -15.29 12.23
N ALA A 40 35.14 -14.51 11.30
CA ALA A 40 35.27 -14.91 9.91
C ALA A 40 36.19 -16.14 9.74
N ILE A 41 37.34 -16.17 10.41
CA ILE A 41 38.28 -17.30 10.38
C ILE A 41 37.65 -18.56 10.98
N GLU A 42 36.94 -18.43 12.10
CA GLU A 42 36.20 -19.54 12.72
C GLU A 42 35.10 -20.08 11.82
N ALA A 43 34.32 -19.19 11.18
CA ALA A 43 33.27 -19.57 10.24
C ALA A 43 33.83 -20.30 9.02
N LEU A 44 34.91 -19.78 8.42
CA LEU A 44 35.60 -20.44 7.31
C LEU A 44 36.17 -21.81 7.71
N GLY A 45 36.80 -21.91 8.89
CA GLY A 45 37.31 -23.20 9.41
C GLY A 45 36.21 -24.22 9.72
N GLY A 46 35.02 -23.76 10.08
CA GLY A 46 33.84 -24.62 10.25
C GLY A 46 33.25 -25.11 8.93
N ARG A 47 33.39 -24.35 7.83
CA ARG A 47 32.84 -24.67 6.50
C ARG A 47 33.82 -25.45 5.62
N TYR A 48 35.11 -25.13 5.69
CA TYR A 48 36.15 -25.65 4.80
C TYR A 48 37.22 -26.41 5.58
N VAL A 49 37.29 -27.73 5.39
CA VAL A 49 38.23 -28.62 6.09
C VAL A 49 39.69 -28.25 5.82
N ASP A 50 39.99 -27.80 4.59
CA ASP A 50 41.36 -27.46 4.16
C ASP A 50 41.76 -26.01 4.51
N PHE A 51 40.85 -25.20 5.06
CA PHE A 51 41.18 -23.84 5.48
C PHE A 51 41.92 -23.87 6.82
N PRO A 52 43.16 -23.35 6.91
CA PRO A 52 44.02 -23.51 8.09
C PRO A 52 43.65 -22.54 9.23
N ALA A 53 42.39 -22.58 9.68
CA ALA A 53 41.82 -21.67 10.67
C ALA A 53 42.61 -21.67 11.99
N SER A 54 43.05 -22.82 12.50
CA SER A 54 43.84 -22.89 13.74
C SER A 54 45.16 -22.11 13.63
N THR A 55 45.81 -22.17 12.47
CA THR A 55 47.05 -21.44 12.20
C THR A 55 46.78 -19.94 12.17
N PHE A 56 45.76 -19.51 11.42
CA PHE A 56 45.40 -18.09 11.34
C PHE A 56 44.92 -17.52 12.68
N LEU A 57 44.18 -18.30 13.48
CA LEU A 57 43.78 -17.89 14.83
C LEU A 57 44.99 -17.69 15.74
N SER A 58 45.98 -18.60 15.67
CA SER A 58 47.23 -18.45 16.42
C SER A 58 48.04 -17.24 15.96
N GLU A 59 48.09 -16.95 14.66
CA GLU A 59 48.75 -15.75 14.13
C GLU A 59 48.04 -14.47 14.55
N LEU A 60 46.70 -14.45 14.52
CA LEU A 60 45.87 -13.33 14.96
C LEU A 60 46.07 -13.05 16.46
N GLU A 61 46.15 -14.09 17.29
CA GLU A 61 46.49 -13.98 18.71
C GLU A 61 47.90 -13.44 18.91
N GLY A 62 48.86 -13.86 18.08
CA GLY A 62 50.21 -13.31 18.10
C GLY A 62 50.23 -11.81 17.77
N LEU A 63 49.45 -11.37 16.78
CA LEU A 63 49.28 -9.94 16.43
C LEU A 63 48.66 -9.14 17.58
N GLN A 64 47.67 -9.71 18.26
CA GLN A 64 47.02 -9.10 19.42
C GLN A 64 47.97 -8.96 20.61
N GLN A 65 48.70 -10.04 20.94
CA GLN A 65 49.62 -10.08 22.08
C GLN A 65 50.79 -9.10 21.94
N LYS A 66 51.25 -8.84 20.71
CA LYS A 66 52.35 -7.90 20.44
C LYS A 66 51.90 -6.47 20.13
N ASP A 67 50.59 -6.18 20.22
CA ASP A 67 50.00 -4.88 19.84
C ASP A 67 50.46 -4.40 18.46
N ALA A 68 50.30 -5.27 17.45
CA ALA A 68 50.82 -5.06 16.11
C ALA A 68 50.30 -3.75 15.49
N PRO A 69 51.11 -3.03 14.69
CA PRO A 69 50.64 -1.84 13.98
C PRO A 69 49.44 -2.12 13.09
N ILE A 70 48.50 -1.17 12.97
CA ILE A 70 47.28 -1.32 12.14
C ILE A 70 47.59 -1.78 10.71
N ALA A 71 48.68 -1.32 10.11
CA ALA A 71 49.08 -1.74 8.77
C ALA A 71 49.39 -3.24 8.67
N GLU A 72 50.00 -3.83 9.72
CA GLU A 72 50.28 -5.26 9.78
C GLU A 72 48.98 -6.06 9.97
N ILE A 73 48.07 -5.55 10.81
CA ILE A 73 46.74 -6.15 11.03
C ILE A 73 45.92 -6.16 9.73
N GLU A 74 45.87 -5.05 9.00
CA GLU A 74 45.14 -4.97 7.72
C GLU A 74 45.82 -5.80 6.62
N ALA A 75 47.15 -5.95 6.63
CA ALA A 75 47.84 -6.84 5.72
C ALA A 75 47.50 -8.32 6.00
N PHE A 76 47.49 -8.71 7.27
CA PHE A 76 47.03 -10.03 7.70
C PHE A 76 45.57 -10.28 7.29
N ARG A 77 44.69 -9.32 7.57
CA ARG A 77 43.27 -9.37 7.19
C ARG A 77 43.08 -9.57 5.70
N TYR A 78 43.79 -8.79 4.88
CA TYR A 78 43.71 -8.89 3.43
C TYR A 78 44.19 -10.25 2.95
N ARG A 79 45.32 -10.75 3.46
CA ARG A 79 45.83 -12.08 3.11
C ARG A 79 44.80 -13.16 3.44
N VAL A 80 44.33 -13.22 4.68
CA VAL A 80 43.48 -14.32 5.16
C VAL A 80 42.07 -14.27 4.58
N LEU A 81 41.45 -13.08 4.52
CA LEU A 81 40.04 -12.95 4.14
C LEU A 81 39.82 -12.64 2.65
N VAL A 82 40.88 -12.29 1.90
CA VAL A 82 40.80 -12.05 0.45
C VAL A 82 41.61 -13.07 -0.34
N LEU A 83 42.90 -13.27 -0.03
CA LEU A 83 43.79 -14.11 -0.86
C LEU A 83 43.69 -15.60 -0.53
N GLU A 84 43.52 -15.94 0.75
CA GLU A 84 43.46 -17.33 1.24
C GLU A 84 42.03 -17.75 1.62
N ASN A 85 41.03 -16.94 1.28
CA ASN A 85 39.62 -17.21 1.56
C ASN A 85 39.01 -18.10 0.45
N PRO A 86 38.53 -19.32 0.76
CA PRO A 86 37.92 -20.20 -0.24
C PRO A 86 36.65 -19.64 -0.90
N ASP A 87 35.93 -18.71 -0.26
CA ASP A 87 34.78 -18.01 -0.87
C ASP A 87 35.21 -16.94 -1.90
N VAL A 88 36.50 -16.55 -1.91
CA VAL A 88 37.11 -15.63 -2.90
C VAL A 88 37.94 -16.46 -3.87
N ASP A 89 37.26 -17.27 -4.67
CA ASP A 89 37.85 -18.27 -5.55
C ASP A 89 38.23 -17.74 -6.96
N PHE A 90 38.60 -16.46 -7.01
CA PHE A 90 38.98 -15.70 -8.21
C PHE A 90 40.09 -14.70 -7.87
N THR A 91 40.94 -14.38 -8.84
CA THR A 91 42.05 -13.43 -8.65
C THR A 91 41.77 -12.04 -9.22
N GLN A 92 40.75 -11.91 -10.07
CA GLN A 92 40.45 -10.69 -10.81
C GLN A 92 39.03 -10.20 -10.59
N VAL A 93 38.88 -8.87 -10.48
CA VAL A 93 37.58 -8.19 -10.35
C VAL A 93 37.40 -7.22 -11.51
N LEU A 94 36.36 -7.42 -12.31
CA LEU A 94 35.89 -6.47 -13.32
C LEU A 94 35.09 -5.37 -12.63
N PHE A 95 35.30 -4.11 -13.02
CA PHE A 95 34.56 -2.98 -12.46
C PHE A 95 34.51 -1.79 -13.42
N ARG A 96 33.60 -0.86 -13.12
CA ARG A 96 33.48 0.43 -13.78
C ARG A 96 34.20 1.52 -12.99
N ALA A 97 35.03 2.31 -13.65
CA ALA A 97 35.59 3.55 -13.13
C ALA A 97 34.91 4.76 -13.79
N SER A 98 34.46 5.73 -13.01
CA SER A 98 33.78 6.92 -13.51
C SER A 98 34.29 8.21 -12.86
N ARG A 99 34.32 9.32 -13.60
CA ARG A 99 34.51 10.65 -12.97
C ARG A 99 33.21 11.22 -12.41
N ASN A 100 32.07 10.65 -12.80
CA ASN A 100 30.77 11.03 -12.30
C ASN A 100 30.46 10.23 -11.02
N ARG A 101 30.11 10.95 -9.95
CA ARG A 101 29.74 10.34 -8.67
C ARG A 101 28.23 10.14 -8.48
N LYS A 102 27.42 10.75 -9.36
CA LYS A 102 25.97 10.85 -9.19
C LYS A 102 25.31 9.55 -9.63
N MET A 103 24.36 9.09 -8.82
CA MET A 103 23.35 8.10 -9.20
C MET A 103 22.03 8.80 -9.50
N PRO A 104 21.08 8.17 -10.23
CA PRO A 104 19.74 8.70 -10.36
C PRO A 104 19.08 8.79 -8.98
N ASP A 105 18.10 9.67 -8.85
CA ASP A 105 17.28 9.69 -7.65
C ASP A 105 16.49 8.37 -7.52
N ASN A 106 16.02 8.06 -6.32
CA ASN A 106 15.45 6.74 -6.02
C ASN A 106 14.08 6.49 -6.68
N TRP A 107 13.44 7.54 -7.20
CA TRP A 107 12.23 7.48 -8.02
C TRP A 107 12.48 7.51 -9.54
N GLN A 108 13.75 7.53 -9.98
CA GLN A 108 14.11 7.69 -11.41
C GLN A 108 14.66 6.41 -12.04
N GLY A 109 14.28 6.07 -13.27
CA GLY A 109 14.99 5.08 -14.07
C GLY A 109 16.35 5.58 -14.57
N ASN A 110 17.18 4.69 -15.13
CA ASN A 110 18.51 5.10 -15.64
C ASN A 110 18.41 6.08 -16.83
N ALA A 111 17.32 6.05 -17.61
CA ALA A 111 17.06 7.04 -18.67
C ALA A 111 17.19 8.50 -18.21
N ASN A 112 16.96 8.76 -16.92
CA ASN A 112 17.06 10.10 -16.34
C ASN A 112 18.49 10.69 -16.34
N TYR A 113 19.54 9.90 -16.60
CA TYR A 113 20.88 10.46 -16.83
C TYR A 113 20.98 11.26 -18.13
N LEU A 114 20.19 10.90 -19.15
CA LEU A 114 20.21 11.53 -20.47
C LEU A 114 19.02 12.45 -20.68
N ARG A 115 17.89 12.23 -20.00
CA ARG A 115 16.69 13.02 -20.24
C ARG A 115 15.79 13.12 -19.01
N SER A 116 15.38 14.34 -18.68
CA SER A 116 14.42 14.60 -17.60
C SER A 116 13.58 15.83 -17.94
N SER A 117 12.30 15.79 -17.57
CA SER A 117 11.35 16.88 -17.85
C SER A 117 11.28 17.27 -19.33
N GLY A 118 11.42 16.28 -20.22
CA GLY A 118 11.41 16.46 -21.67
C GLY A 118 12.65 17.17 -22.23
N LYS A 119 13.70 17.36 -21.43
CA LYS A 119 14.97 17.95 -21.86
C LYS A 119 16.03 16.87 -21.97
N GLU A 120 16.76 16.87 -23.08
CA GLU A 120 17.95 16.05 -23.27
C GLU A 120 19.18 16.69 -22.64
N TYR A 121 20.05 15.85 -22.12
CA TYR A 121 21.35 16.19 -21.55
C TYR A 121 22.43 15.46 -22.32
N HIS A 122 23.50 16.16 -22.64
CA HIS A 122 24.73 15.57 -23.14
C HIS A 122 25.72 15.45 -21.97
N THR A 123 25.57 14.39 -21.20
CA THR A 123 26.36 14.14 -19.99
C THR A 123 27.77 13.71 -20.36
N ASN A 124 28.76 14.19 -19.60
CA ASN A 124 30.15 13.72 -19.69
C ASN A 124 30.37 12.66 -18.60
N PHE A 125 30.38 11.40 -18.99
CA PHE A 125 30.59 10.26 -18.10
C PHE A 125 32.09 10.02 -17.84
N ASN A 126 32.89 10.04 -18.90
CA ASN A 126 34.33 9.72 -18.85
C ASN A 126 34.60 8.36 -18.19
N ASP A 127 33.75 7.38 -18.48
CA ASP A 127 33.82 6.06 -17.87
C ASP A 127 34.95 5.21 -18.48
N ALA A 128 35.38 4.22 -17.73
CA ALA A 128 36.25 3.15 -18.19
C ALA A 128 35.88 1.83 -17.53
N ILE A 129 36.11 0.75 -18.26
CA ILE A 129 35.99 -0.62 -17.76
C ILE A 129 37.39 -1.11 -17.44
N GLN A 130 37.56 -1.61 -16.23
CA GLN A 130 38.86 -1.97 -15.68
C GLN A 130 38.81 -3.30 -14.95
N VAL A 131 39.98 -3.93 -14.80
CA VAL A 131 40.17 -5.17 -14.04
C VAL A 131 41.20 -4.92 -12.95
N LEU A 132 40.87 -5.33 -11.72
CA LEU A 132 41.75 -5.34 -10.56
C LEU A 132 42.26 -6.76 -10.35
N ASP A 133 43.58 -6.91 -10.24
CA ASP A 133 44.22 -8.13 -9.77
C ASP A 133 44.39 -8.06 -8.24
N LEU A 134 43.81 -9.01 -7.50
CA LEU A 134 43.74 -8.98 -6.03
C LEU A 134 45.11 -9.23 -5.36
N GLU A 135 45.96 -10.06 -5.97
CA GLU A 135 47.28 -10.38 -5.43
C GLU A 135 48.25 -9.19 -5.56
N THR A 136 48.36 -8.65 -6.77
CA THR A 136 49.30 -7.57 -7.11
C THR A 136 48.73 -6.18 -6.84
N LYS A 137 47.42 -6.06 -6.62
CA LYS A 137 46.66 -4.80 -6.51
C LYS A 137 46.80 -3.89 -7.74
N LYS A 138 47.17 -4.45 -8.89
CA LYS A 138 47.30 -3.71 -10.15
C LYS A 138 45.94 -3.59 -10.82
N VAL A 139 45.70 -2.41 -11.40
CA VAL A 139 44.51 -2.12 -12.19
C VAL A 139 44.90 -2.00 -13.66
N GLN A 140 44.23 -2.75 -14.51
CA GLN A 140 44.34 -2.68 -15.97
C GLN A 140 43.07 -2.06 -16.56
N THR A 141 43.22 -1.17 -17.52
CA THR A 141 42.06 -0.66 -18.30
C THR A 141 41.81 -1.60 -19.47
N ILE A 142 40.59 -2.11 -19.56
CA ILE A 142 40.11 -2.94 -20.67
C ILE A 142 39.59 -2.04 -21.79
N HIS A 143 38.74 -1.08 -21.43
CA HIS A 143 38.15 -0.17 -22.40
C HIS A 143 37.92 1.21 -21.77
N ARG A 144 38.10 2.24 -22.58
CA ARG A 144 37.72 3.62 -22.26
C ARG A 144 37.11 4.22 -23.51
N GLY A 145 35.91 4.78 -23.38
CA GLY A 145 35.20 5.37 -24.50
C GLY A 145 36.04 6.42 -25.22
N ALA A 146 35.91 6.48 -26.54
CA ALA A 146 36.64 7.44 -27.35
C ALA A 146 36.05 8.85 -27.19
N ASP A 147 34.73 8.95 -26.98
CA ASP A 147 34.01 10.15 -26.58
C ASP A 147 33.68 10.12 -25.09
N ALA A 148 33.88 11.24 -24.40
CA ALA A 148 33.56 11.37 -22.98
C ALA A 148 32.05 11.22 -22.67
N ARG A 149 31.19 11.30 -23.68
CA ARG A 149 29.74 11.05 -23.61
C ARG A 149 29.38 9.56 -23.64
N GLU A 150 30.31 8.67 -24.03
CA GLU A 150 30.08 7.24 -23.93
C GLU A 150 29.96 6.86 -22.45
N GLY A 151 28.72 6.61 -22.01
CA GLY A 151 28.46 5.96 -20.72
C GLY A 151 28.84 4.48 -20.81
N LEU A 152 29.43 3.94 -19.75
CA LEU A 152 29.76 2.51 -19.66
C LEU A 152 29.23 2.00 -18.32
N MET A 153 27.94 1.69 -18.23
CA MET A 153 27.26 1.34 -16.98
C MET A 153 26.52 0.01 -17.06
N ASP A 154 26.04 -0.47 -15.91
CA ASP A 154 25.20 -1.66 -15.81
C ASP A 154 25.88 -2.93 -16.37
N LEU A 155 27.12 -3.19 -15.93
CA LEU A 155 27.91 -4.32 -16.39
C LEU A 155 27.24 -5.67 -16.06
N CYS A 156 27.19 -6.57 -17.04
CA CYS A 156 26.76 -7.95 -16.86
C CYS A 156 27.73 -8.92 -17.52
N LEU A 157 28.51 -9.66 -16.72
CA LEU A 157 29.44 -10.68 -17.22
C LEU A 157 28.69 -11.93 -17.70
N HIS A 158 29.07 -12.43 -18.87
CA HIS A 158 28.53 -13.68 -19.42
C HIS A 158 28.98 -14.89 -18.58
N PHE A 159 28.25 -16.01 -18.67
CA PHE A 159 28.51 -17.19 -17.85
C PHE A 159 29.91 -17.80 -18.10
N ASP A 160 30.45 -17.67 -19.31
CA ASP A 160 31.83 -18.11 -19.64
C ASP A 160 32.94 -17.13 -19.22
N ALA A 161 32.57 -15.93 -18.75
CA ALA A 161 33.49 -14.84 -18.43
C ALA A 161 34.37 -14.33 -19.59
N GLU A 162 34.04 -14.65 -20.84
CA GLU A 162 34.80 -14.20 -22.02
C GLU A 162 34.28 -12.86 -22.59
N ARG A 163 33.05 -12.50 -22.24
CA ARG A 163 32.38 -11.29 -22.72
C ARG A 163 31.39 -10.73 -21.69
N PHE A 164 30.98 -9.48 -21.87
CA PHE A 164 30.04 -8.82 -20.97
C PHE A 164 29.13 -7.84 -21.73
N LEU A 165 27.94 -7.61 -21.18
CA LEU A 165 27.03 -6.54 -21.61
C LEU A 165 27.29 -5.28 -20.80
N TYR A 166 26.97 -4.15 -21.40
CA TYR A 166 26.88 -2.87 -20.71
C TYR A 166 25.84 -1.97 -21.39
N THR A 167 25.32 -1.03 -20.63
CA THR A 167 24.54 0.10 -21.13
C THR A 167 25.48 1.20 -21.59
N GLY A 168 25.37 1.55 -22.88
CA GLY A 168 26.14 2.59 -23.55
C GLY A 168 25.25 3.67 -24.17
N VAL A 169 25.83 4.81 -24.50
CA VAL A 169 25.09 5.88 -25.19
C VAL A 169 25.30 5.74 -26.68
N ASP A 170 24.21 5.60 -27.44
CA ASP A 170 24.28 5.87 -28.88
C ASP A 170 24.43 7.37 -29.10
N LEU A 171 25.59 7.77 -29.64
CA LEU A 171 25.99 9.17 -29.76
C LEU A 171 25.19 9.94 -30.82
N GLU A 172 24.54 9.24 -31.75
CA GLU A 172 23.69 9.85 -32.79
C GLU A 172 22.30 10.18 -32.23
N SER A 173 21.61 9.19 -31.66
CA SER A 173 20.26 9.39 -31.10
C SER A 173 20.25 9.96 -29.68
N ASN A 174 21.39 9.99 -28.99
CA ASN A 174 21.52 10.36 -27.58
C ASN A 174 20.59 9.52 -26.67
N THR A 175 20.50 8.23 -26.95
CA THR A 175 19.73 7.22 -26.20
C THR A 175 20.66 6.24 -25.49
N PHE A 176 20.21 5.66 -24.37
CA PHE A 176 20.88 4.46 -23.86
C PHE A 176 20.52 3.25 -24.69
N GLN A 177 21.52 2.45 -25.03
CA GLN A 177 21.41 1.20 -25.76
C GLN A 177 22.26 0.11 -25.10
N ILE A 178 21.97 -1.14 -25.44
CA ILE A 178 22.73 -2.29 -24.94
C ILE A 178 23.86 -2.61 -25.90
N PHE A 179 25.05 -2.77 -25.34
CA PHE A 179 26.27 -3.16 -26.05
C PHE A 179 26.85 -4.43 -25.45
N GLU A 180 27.60 -5.17 -26.27
CA GLU A 180 28.36 -6.34 -25.89
C GLU A 180 29.83 -6.16 -26.29
N MET A 181 30.76 -6.64 -25.47
CA MET A 181 32.19 -6.57 -25.72
C MET A 181 32.92 -7.80 -25.14
N SER A 182 34.02 -8.20 -25.77
CA SER A 182 34.92 -9.24 -25.23
C SER A 182 35.72 -8.70 -24.04
N ILE A 183 36.15 -9.57 -23.13
CA ILE A 183 36.87 -9.16 -21.91
C ILE A 183 38.24 -8.52 -22.19
N ASP A 184 38.79 -8.73 -23.38
CA ASP A 184 40.03 -8.09 -23.86
C ASP A 184 39.81 -6.68 -24.46
N GLY A 185 38.57 -6.20 -24.51
CA GLY A 185 38.19 -4.91 -25.07
C GLY A 185 37.87 -4.94 -26.57
N SER A 186 37.91 -6.11 -27.22
CA SER A 186 37.62 -6.29 -28.64
C SER A 186 36.14 -6.64 -28.91
N ASN A 187 35.78 -6.72 -30.20
CA ASN A 187 34.46 -7.14 -30.68
C ASN A 187 33.28 -6.36 -30.07
N GLN A 188 33.46 -5.07 -29.82
CA GLN A 188 32.38 -4.21 -29.36
C GLN A 188 31.27 -4.14 -30.42
N ARG A 189 30.03 -4.37 -30.01
CA ARG A 189 28.85 -4.21 -30.86
C ARG A 189 27.65 -3.69 -30.08
N GLN A 190 26.78 -2.96 -30.76
CA GLN A 190 25.45 -2.61 -30.24
C GLN A 190 24.48 -3.75 -30.53
N VAL A 191 23.64 -4.12 -29.56
CA VAL A 191 22.64 -5.19 -29.69
C VAL A 191 21.24 -4.65 -29.98
N THR A 192 20.83 -3.55 -29.32
CA THR A 192 19.48 -2.97 -29.46
C THR A 192 19.40 -1.92 -30.56
N SER A 193 18.19 -1.63 -31.06
CA SER A 193 17.95 -0.69 -32.17
C SER A 193 17.81 0.78 -31.71
N VAL A 194 18.01 1.70 -32.65
CA VAL A 194 18.14 3.16 -32.41
C VAL A 194 16.82 3.94 -32.56
N ALA A 195 15.71 3.43 -32.03
CA ALA A 195 14.50 4.27 -31.97
C ALA A 195 14.79 5.51 -31.10
N PRO A 196 14.71 6.75 -31.63
CA PRO A 196 15.34 7.92 -31.01
C PRO A 196 14.71 8.33 -29.66
N GLU A 197 13.50 7.87 -29.36
CA GLU A 197 12.80 8.13 -28.10
C GLU A 197 12.84 6.98 -27.08
N ILE A 198 13.50 5.86 -27.39
CA ILE A 198 13.58 4.65 -26.55
C ILE A 198 14.98 4.50 -25.96
N ASP A 199 15.04 4.41 -24.64
CA ASP A 199 16.25 4.04 -23.90
C ASP A 199 16.14 2.57 -23.47
N ASN A 200 17.20 1.81 -23.72
CA ASN A 200 17.37 0.42 -23.32
C ASN A 200 18.60 0.30 -22.41
N TYR A 201 18.43 -0.25 -21.21
CA TYR A 201 19.48 -0.27 -20.18
C TYR A 201 19.34 -1.47 -19.21
N ASN A 202 20.31 -1.67 -18.32
CA ASN A 202 20.31 -2.76 -17.33
C ASN A 202 20.10 -4.17 -17.94
N ALA A 203 20.91 -4.56 -18.92
CA ALA A 203 20.78 -5.85 -19.56
C ALA A 203 21.41 -7.02 -18.78
N ALA A 204 20.82 -8.20 -18.93
CA ALA A 204 21.31 -9.48 -18.43
C ALA A 204 21.23 -10.57 -19.50
N TYR A 205 22.18 -11.50 -19.49
CA TYR A 205 22.14 -12.69 -20.34
C TYR A 205 21.14 -13.71 -19.83
N LEU A 206 20.28 -14.23 -20.70
CA LEU A 206 19.43 -15.38 -20.41
C LEU A 206 20.13 -16.68 -20.82
N PRO A 207 19.90 -17.79 -20.11
CA PRO A 207 20.47 -19.11 -20.46
C PRO A 207 20.12 -19.59 -21.87
N SER A 208 19.00 -19.11 -22.43
CA SER A 208 18.55 -19.41 -23.79
C SER A 208 19.38 -18.75 -24.89
N GLY A 209 20.32 -17.86 -24.54
CA GLY A 209 21.06 -17.02 -25.48
C GLY A 209 20.36 -15.72 -25.87
N LYS A 210 19.13 -15.48 -25.36
CA LYS A 210 18.47 -14.16 -25.43
C LYS A 210 19.05 -13.20 -24.39
N LEU A 211 18.71 -11.92 -24.52
CA LEU A 211 19.00 -10.90 -23.50
C LEU A 211 17.69 -10.40 -22.87
N LEU A 212 17.77 -10.01 -21.61
CA LEU A 212 16.70 -9.34 -20.85
C LEU A 212 17.19 -7.95 -20.45
N PHE A 213 16.36 -6.90 -20.51
CA PHE A 213 16.76 -5.53 -20.20
C PHE A 213 15.57 -4.63 -19.86
N CYS A 214 15.81 -3.47 -19.28
CA CYS A 214 14.80 -2.44 -19.07
C CYS A 214 14.68 -1.55 -20.33
N SER A 215 13.47 -1.25 -20.78
CA SER A 215 13.19 -0.37 -21.92
C SER A 215 12.10 0.64 -21.60
N THR A 216 12.27 1.88 -22.09
CA THR A 216 11.26 2.94 -21.98
C THR A 216 10.21 2.93 -23.10
N ALA A 217 10.17 1.86 -23.90
CA ALA A 217 9.22 1.65 -25.00
C ALA A 217 7.75 1.60 -24.55
N SER A 218 7.47 1.46 -23.25
CA SER A 218 6.11 1.57 -22.71
C SER A 218 5.58 3.02 -22.69
N LEU A 219 6.42 4.03 -22.94
CA LEU A 219 6.07 5.46 -23.02
C LEU A 219 5.39 6.03 -21.76
N GLN A 220 5.57 5.38 -20.63
CA GLN A 220 5.04 5.83 -19.36
C GLN A 220 5.98 6.86 -18.71
N GLY A 221 5.41 7.70 -17.85
CA GLY A 221 6.17 8.62 -17.01
C GLY A 221 5.67 8.60 -15.58
N VAL A 222 6.59 8.76 -14.63
CA VAL A 222 6.33 8.70 -13.19
C VAL A 222 5.28 9.75 -12.77
N PRO A 223 4.04 9.38 -12.36
CA PRO A 223 2.98 10.35 -12.10
C PRO A 223 3.25 11.34 -10.97
N CYS A 224 3.90 10.93 -9.88
CA CYS A 224 4.13 11.79 -8.71
C CYS A 224 5.02 13.03 -9.02
N VAL A 225 5.85 12.94 -10.07
CA VAL A 225 6.68 14.06 -10.58
C VAL A 225 6.15 14.61 -11.92
N GLY A 226 4.85 14.45 -12.18
CA GLY A 226 4.17 14.97 -13.36
C GLY A 226 4.65 14.34 -14.68
N GLY A 227 5.11 13.09 -14.63
CA GLY A 227 5.61 12.34 -15.78
C GLY A 227 6.97 12.81 -16.27
N SER A 228 7.71 13.57 -15.46
CA SER A 228 9.00 14.13 -15.84
C SER A 228 10.11 13.08 -15.95
N SER A 229 9.98 11.96 -15.23
CA SER A 229 10.91 10.83 -15.23
C SER A 229 10.33 9.68 -16.05
N TYR A 230 11.17 9.00 -16.83
CA TYR A 230 10.72 7.98 -17.77
C TYR A 230 10.79 6.61 -17.13
N VAL A 231 9.76 5.81 -17.39
CA VAL A 231 9.60 4.48 -16.78
C VAL A 231 10.23 3.42 -17.68
N GLY A 232 11.05 2.54 -17.11
CA GLY A 232 11.53 1.32 -17.77
C GLY A 232 10.75 0.09 -17.33
N ASN A 233 10.27 -0.71 -18.30
CA ASN A 233 9.74 -2.06 -18.06
C ASN A 233 10.68 -3.11 -18.66
N LEU A 234 10.51 -4.38 -18.31
CA LEU A 234 11.37 -5.47 -18.78
C LEU A 234 10.98 -5.96 -20.18
N PHE A 235 12.00 -6.17 -21.01
CA PHE A 235 11.91 -6.69 -22.38
C PHE A 235 12.94 -7.79 -22.59
N GLU A 236 12.63 -8.73 -23.48
CA GLU A 236 13.61 -9.66 -24.05
C GLU A 236 13.93 -9.32 -25.50
N ILE A 237 15.10 -9.79 -25.98
CA ILE A 237 15.52 -9.70 -27.38
C ILE A 237 16.46 -10.86 -27.73
N HIS A 238 16.52 -11.26 -29.00
CA HIS A 238 17.55 -12.18 -29.47
C HIS A 238 18.92 -11.51 -29.48
N ALA A 239 19.99 -12.30 -29.33
CA ALA A 239 21.37 -11.77 -29.30
C ALA A 239 21.78 -11.05 -30.60
N ASP A 240 21.10 -11.29 -31.72
CA ASP A 240 21.31 -10.61 -33.00
C ASP A 240 20.55 -9.27 -33.10
N GLY A 241 19.79 -8.88 -32.08
CA GLY A 241 18.99 -7.66 -32.05
C GLY A 241 17.58 -7.80 -32.63
N SER A 242 17.15 -9.01 -33.01
CA SER A 242 15.80 -9.26 -33.53
C SER A 242 14.80 -9.67 -32.43
N GLY A 243 13.50 -9.61 -32.75
CA GLY A 243 12.44 -10.20 -31.92
C GLY A 243 12.27 -9.59 -30.52
N MET A 244 12.49 -8.27 -30.38
CA MET A 244 12.28 -7.56 -29.12
C MET A 244 10.82 -7.71 -28.65
N ARG A 245 10.62 -8.07 -27.38
CA ARG A 245 9.29 -8.31 -26.78
C ARG A 245 9.19 -7.78 -25.36
N GLN A 246 8.07 -7.15 -25.02
CA GLN A 246 7.75 -6.69 -23.67
C GLN A 246 7.31 -7.84 -22.77
N LEU A 247 7.80 -7.86 -21.53
CA LEU A 247 7.51 -8.89 -20.53
C LEU A 247 6.72 -8.36 -19.32
N THR A 248 6.95 -7.11 -18.91
CA THR A 248 6.22 -6.48 -17.80
C THR A 248 5.44 -5.26 -18.27
N PHE A 249 4.30 -4.99 -17.64
CA PHE A 249 3.30 -4.00 -18.09
C PHE A 249 2.93 -3.12 -16.90
N ASP A 250 3.95 -2.47 -16.34
CA ASP A 250 3.90 -1.94 -14.98
C ASP A 250 3.82 -0.43 -14.99
N GLN A 251 3.10 0.14 -14.02
CA GLN A 251 2.86 1.58 -13.88
C GLN A 251 4.17 2.38 -13.80
N GLU A 252 5.13 1.80 -13.11
CA GLU A 252 6.38 2.44 -12.72
C GLU A 252 7.57 1.54 -13.04
N ASN A 253 8.75 1.98 -12.62
CA ASN A 253 10.00 1.37 -13.03
C ASN A 253 10.19 -0.06 -12.49
N ASP A 254 10.62 -0.93 -13.40
CA ASP A 254 11.32 -2.17 -13.07
C ASP A 254 12.82 -1.94 -13.07
N TRP A 255 13.52 -2.49 -12.08
CA TRP A 255 14.95 -2.30 -11.91
C TRP A 255 15.71 -3.59 -11.66
N TYR A 256 16.96 -3.57 -12.15
CA TYR A 256 18.03 -4.51 -11.82
C TYR A 256 17.65 -5.99 -11.96
N PRO A 257 17.22 -6.44 -13.16
CA PRO A 257 16.94 -7.84 -13.37
C PRO A 257 18.17 -8.71 -13.09
N TRP A 258 17.97 -9.83 -12.39
CA TRP A 258 18.98 -10.82 -12.03
C TRP A 258 18.50 -12.22 -12.41
N VAL A 259 19.32 -12.95 -13.17
CA VAL A 259 19.04 -14.35 -13.51
C VAL A 259 19.50 -15.24 -12.36
N MET A 260 18.54 -15.93 -11.75
CA MET A 260 18.72 -16.86 -10.65
C MET A 260 19.33 -18.19 -11.13
N GLU A 261 19.92 -18.94 -10.19
CA GLU A 261 20.56 -20.24 -10.48
C GLU A 261 19.57 -21.30 -10.99
N ASP A 262 18.27 -21.15 -10.72
CA ASP A 262 17.21 -22.01 -11.22
C ASP A 262 16.63 -21.55 -12.57
N GLY A 263 17.23 -20.52 -13.18
CA GLY A 263 16.83 -19.97 -14.47
C GLY A 263 15.67 -18.96 -14.41
N ARG A 264 15.08 -18.68 -13.23
CA ARG A 264 14.12 -17.58 -13.07
C ARG A 264 14.82 -16.21 -13.10
N VAL A 265 14.02 -15.17 -13.22
CA VAL A 265 14.44 -13.76 -13.17
C VAL A 265 13.88 -13.13 -11.91
N MET A 266 14.72 -12.42 -11.16
CA MET A 266 14.35 -11.60 -10.01
C MET A 266 14.59 -10.12 -10.32
N PHE A 267 13.72 -9.21 -9.90
CA PHE A 267 13.85 -7.77 -10.16
C PHE A 267 13.04 -6.95 -9.16
N SER A 268 13.36 -5.67 -8.98
CA SER A 268 12.54 -4.77 -8.14
C SER A 268 11.48 -4.07 -9.00
N ARG A 269 10.23 -4.08 -8.57
CA ARG A 269 9.12 -3.31 -9.14
C ARG A 269 8.74 -2.17 -8.20
N TRP A 270 8.53 -0.98 -8.75
CA TRP A 270 7.79 0.08 -8.09
C TRP A 270 6.33 0.10 -8.53
N GLU A 271 5.41 0.37 -7.61
CA GLU A 271 4.00 0.63 -7.89
C GLU A 271 3.39 1.40 -6.72
N TYR A 272 2.33 2.17 -7.00
CA TYR A 272 1.56 2.87 -5.97
C TYR A 272 0.13 3.21 -6.40
N THR A 273 -0.44 2.40 -7.28
CA THR A 273 -1.84 2.52 -7.67
C THR A 273 -2.75 2.30 -6.46
N ASP A 274 -3.49 3.35 -6.08
CA ASP A 274 -4.34 3.41 -4.88
C ASP A 274 -3.59 3.09 -3.58
N ASN A 275 -2.27 3.33 -3.53
CA ASN A 275 -1.42 3.01 -2.38
C ASN A 275 -0.33 4.09 -2.17
N ALA A 276 0.35 4.12 -1.03
CA ALA A 276 1.35 5.16 -0.76
C ALA A 276 2.55 5.09 -1.72
N HIS A 277 2.94 6.23 -2.30
CA HIS A 277 3.89 6.28 -3.43
C HIS A 277 5.37 6.29 -3.08
N TYR A 278 5.71 6.56 -1.82
CA TYR A 278 7.10 6.76 -1.41
C TYR A 278 7.97 5.50 -1.55
N PHE A 279 7.37 4.33 -1.61
CA PHE A 279 8.13 3.14 -1.29
C PHE A 279 8.36 2.24 -2.51
N THR A 280 9.64 2.04 -2.86
CA THR A 280 10.09 1.27 -4.04
C THR A 280 10.69 -0.06 -3.62
N ARG A 281 9.87 -1.08 -3.34
CA ARG A 281 10.33 -2.23 -2.53
C ARG A 281 9.83 -3.62 -2.92
N ILE A 282 8.96 -3.77 -3.92
CA ILE A 282 8.45 -5.11 -4.20
C ILE A 282 9.50 -5.86 -5.00
N LEU A 283 10.12 -6.85 -4.38
CA LEU A 283 10.99 -7.77 -5.09
C LEU A 283 10.09 -8.78 -5.80
N MET A 284 10.18 -8.84 -7.11
CA MET A 284 9.39 -9.70 -7.98
C MET A 284 10.26 -10.82 -8.53
N HIS A 285 9.62 -11.92 -8.94
CA HIS A 285 10.26 -12.94 -9.75
C HIS A 285 9.31 -13.48 -10.82
N MET A 286 9.88 -13.97 -11.92
CA MET A 286 9.15 -14.58 -13.04
C MET A 286 10.03 -15.60 -13.78
N LYS A 287 9.43 -16.35 -14.71
CA LYS A 287 10.20 -17.09 -15.72
C LYS A 287 10.73 -16.11 -16.79
N PRO A 288 11.82 -16.44 -17.50
CA PRO A 288 12.40 -15.56 -18.52
C PRO A 288 11.45 -15.14 -19.65
N ASP A 289 10.39 -15.91 -19.89
CA ASP A 289 9.37 -15.64 -20.91
C ASP A 289 8.27 -14.65 -20.44
N GLY A 290 8.31 -14.20 -19.19
CA GLY A 290 7.33 -13.32 -18.56
C GLY A 290 6.23 -14.05 -17.78
N THR A 291 6.15 -15.38 -17.86
CA THR A 291 5.11 -16.16 -17.15
C THR A 291 5.46 -16.36 -15.68
N SER A 292 4.44 -16.71 -14.88
CA SER A 292 4.57 -16.97 -13.43
C SER A 292 5.10 -15.78 -12.63
N LEU A 293 4.73 -14.55 -13.04
CA LEU A 293 5.09 -13.33 -12.33
C LEU A 293 4.46 -13.31 -10.93
N ARG A 294 5.30 -13.18 -9.89
CA ARG A 294 4.90 -13.20 -8.47
C ARG A 294 5.79 -12.28 -7.65
N SER A 295 5.29 -11.84 -6.50
CA SER A 295 6.11 -11.19 -5.48
C SER A 295 6.96 -12.22 -4.73
N LEU A 296 8.21 -11.87 -4.48
CA LEU A 296 9.16 -12.60 -3.64
C LEU A 296 9.24 -12.00 -2.23
N TYR A 297 9.21 -10.66 -2.11
CA TYR A 297 9.39 -9.96 -0.83
C TYR A 297 8.80 -8.54 -0.86
N GLY A 298 8.26 -8.08 0.26
CA GLY A 298 7.91 -6.68 0.51
C GLY A 298 6.54 -6.23 -0.01
N SER A 299 5.71 -7.17 -0.47
CA SER A 299 4.31 -6.86 -0.80
C SER A 299 3.54 -6.46 0.46
N ASN A 300 2.66 -5.46 0.35
CA ASN A 300 1.87 -4.89 1.46
C ASN A 300 2.68 -4.42 2.67
N SER A 301 3.98 -4.12 2.55
CA SER A 301 4.80 -3.64 3.68
C SER A 301 4.98 -2.11 3.64
N TYR A 302 5.50 -1.48 4.70
CA TYR A 302 6.07 -0.11 4.79
C TYR A 302 7.60 -0.08 4.83
N TRP A 303 8.24 -1.18 5.20
CA TRP A 303 9.67 -1.40 5.17
C TRP A 303 10.01 -2.65 4.34
N PRO A 304 11.17 -2.74 3.69
CA PRO A 304 12.18 -1.69 3.54
C PRO A 304 11.66 -0.52 2.71
N ASN A 305 12.18 0.68 2.99
CA ASN A 305 11.70 1.89 2.33
C ASN A 305 11.96 1.86 0.82
N THR A 306 13.11 1.29 0.42
CA THR A 306 13.47 0.99 -0.98
C THR A 306 14.35 -0.27 -1.02
N LEU A 307 14.30 -1.05 -2.10
CA LEU A 307 15.17 -2.21 -2.37
C LEU A 307 15.89 -2.08 -3.72
N PHE A 308 17.20 -1.82 -3.68
CA PHE A 308 18.03 -1.71 -4.87
C PHE A 308 19.05 -2.84 -5.00
N TYR A 309 19.37 -3.17 -6.25
CA TYR A 309 20.41 -4.14 -6.63
C TYR A 309 20.27 -5.51 -5.93
N ALA A 310 19.04 -5.99 -5.76
CA ALA A 310 18.80 -7.30 -5.15
C ALA A 310 19.48 -8.40 -5.98
N LYS A 311 20.21 -9.29 -5.33
CA LYS A 311 20.83 -10.48 -5.95
C LYS A 311 20.69 -11.70 -5.06
N GLN A 312 20.41 -12.85 -5.68
CA GLN A 312 20.31 -14.13 -5.01
C GLN A 312 21.64 -14.49 -4.34
N ILE A 313 21.59 -15.08 -3.13
CA ILE A 313 22.77 -15.71 -2.51
C ILE A 313 23.03 -17.05 -3.21
N PRO A 314 24.25 -17.32 -3.70
CA PRO A 314 24.59 -18.59 -4.35
C PRO A 314 24.19 -19.81 -3.52
N GLY A 315 23.63 -20.83 -4.17
CA GLY A 315 23.19 -22.07 -3.53
C GLY A 315 21.90 -21.96 -2.69
N SER A 316 21.21 -20.81 -2.67
CA SER A 316 19.96 -20.63 -1.92
C SER A 316 18.80 -20.16 -2.80
N PRO A 317 17.64 -20.84 -2.81
CA PRO A 317 16.48 -20.45 -3.62
C PRO A 317 15.71 -19.25 -3.05
N SER A 318 15.89 -18.90 -1.77
CA SER A 318 15.09 -17.89 -1.05
C SER A 318 15.90 -16.75 -0.46
N LYS A 319 17.23 -16.90 -0.34
CA LYS A 319 18.09 -15.86 0.24
C LYS A 319 18.55 -14.88 -0.82
N PHE A 320 18.57 -13.61 -0.47
CA PHE A 320 19.11 -12.55 -1.32
C PHE A 320 19.75 -11.45 -0.47
N VAL A 321 20.61 -10.67 -1.10
CA VAL A 321 21.17 -9.44 -0.54
C VAL A 321 20.67 -8.25 -1.34
N ALA A 322 20.41 -7.13 -0.69
CA ALA A 322 19.99 -5.89 -1.34
C ALA A 322 20.51 -4.66 -0.61
N ILE A 323 20.44 -3.52 -1.28
CA ILE A 323 20.70 -2.20 -0.72
C ILE A 323 19.38 -1.57 -0.29
N CYS A 324 19.25 -1.28 1.01
CA CYS A 324 18.09 -0.60 1.57
C CYS A 324 18.37 0.89 1.80
N SER A 325 17.53 1.77 1.23
CA SER A 325 17.65 3.23 1.32
C SER A 325 16.28 3.90 1.56
N GLY A 326 16.22 5.24 1.58
CA GLY A 326 14.97 6.00 1.66
C GLY A 326 14.42 6.41 0.28
N HIS A 327 13.22 6.97 0.21
CA HIS A 327 12.66 7.48 -1.07
C HIS A 327 13.39 8.73 -1.57
N HIS A 328 13.63 9.69 -0.68
CA HIS A 328 14.46 10.86 -0.95
C HIS A 328 15.85 10.70 -0.32
N GLY A 329 16.76 11.59 -0.73
CA GLY A 329 18.06 11.75 -0.11
C GLY A 329 19.19 11.22 -0.97
N VAL A 330 19.76 10.08 -0.57
CA VAL A 330 20.96 9.55 -1.23
C VAL A 330 20.56 8.61 -2.36
N GLY A 331 20.89 8.98 -3.60
CA GLY A 331 20.60 8.19 -4.79
C GLY A 331 21.25 6.80 -4.73
N ARG A 332 20.39 5.77 -4.81
CA ARG A 332 20.59 4.31 -4.91
C ARG A 332 21.46 3.64 -3.84
N ALA A 333 22.10 4.43 -2.99
CA ALA A 333 23.02 3.94 -1.97
C ALA A 333 22.35 3.81 -0.61
N GLY A 334 22.79 2.81 0.15
CA GLY A 334 22.09 2.41 1.38
C GLY A 334 22.89 1.48 2.28
N GLU A 335 22.16 0.87 3.22
CA GLU A 335 22.65 -0.22 4.06
C GLU A 335 22.63 -1.54 3.26
N LEU A 336 23.60 -2.41 3.49
CA LEU A 336 23.63 -3.75 2.92
C LEU A 336 22.85 -4.68 3.85
N ILE A 337 21.82 -5.36 3.35
CA ILE A 337 20.98 -6.24 4.17
C ILE A 337 20.82 -7.60 3.50
N LEU A 338 21.00 -8.65 4.28
CA LEU A 338 20.79 -10.05 3.92
C LEU A 338 19.38 -10.48 4.35
N PHE A 339 18.66 -11.12 3.44
CA PHE A 339 17.29 -11.58 3.59
C PHE A 339 17.14 -13.06 3.29
N ASP A 340 16.07 -13.66 3.80
CA ASP A 340 15.57 -15.00 3.49
C ASP A 340 14.04 -14.98 3.40
N ALA A 341 13.51 -14.98 2.18
CA ALA A 341 12.06 -14.93 1.94
C ALA A 341 11.32 -16.17 2.48
N ALA A 342 12.03 -17.26 2.80
CA ALA A 342 11.43 -18.43 3.44
C ALA A 342 11.11 -18.20 4.93
N LYS A 343 11.70 -17.19 5.57
CA LYS A 343 11.41 -16.83 6.96
C LYS A 343 10.25 -15.84 7.10
N GLY A 344 9.95 -15.11 6.03
CA GLY A 344 8.90 -14.12 5.96
C GLY A 344 9.14 -13.19 4.77
N ASP A 345 8.06 -12.62 4.26
CA ASP A 345 8.04 -11.71 3.10
C ASP A 345 7.43 -10.33 3.44
N PHE A 346 7.04 -10.13 4.70
CA PHE A 346 6.44 -8.91 5.23
C PHE A 346 7.42 -8.14 6.11
N GLU A 347 7.52 -6.82 5.91
CA GLU A 347 8.34 -5.90 6.70
C GLU A 347 9.77 -6.45 6.91
N ALA A 348 10.17 -6.69 8.16
CA ALA A 348 11.48 -7.20 8.55
C ALA A 348 11.51 -8.72 8.84
N ASP A 349 10.41 -9.45 8.62
CA ASP A 349 10.27 -10.85 9.03
C ASP A 349 11.31 -11.77 8.38
N GLY A 350 11.67 -11.50 7.12
CA GLY A 350 12.69 -12.25 6.41
C GLY A 350 14.12 -11.69 6.56
N VAL A 351 14.35 -10.69 7.41
CA VAL A 351 15.69 -10.12 7.57
C VAL A 351 16.57 -11.07 8.37
N ILE A 352 17.73 -11.42 7.80
CA ILE A 352 18.77 -12.15 8.52
C ILE A 352 19.69 -11.17 9.25
N GLN A 353 20.21 -10.17 8.54
CA GLN A 353 21.17 -9.23 9.13
C GLN A 353 21.37 -7.98 8.29
N ARG A 354 21.51 -6.84 8.98
CA ARG A 354 22.16 -5.65 8.41
C ARG A 354 23.67 -5.78 8.52
N ILE A 355 24.40 -5.32 7.51
CA ILE A 355 25.86 -5.32 7.46
C ILE A 355 26.38 -3.87 7.36
N PRO A 356 27.15 -3.36 8.34
CA PRO A 356 27.53 -4.03 9.59
C PRO A 356 26.38 -4.11 10.62
N GLY A 357 26.47 -5.05 11.55
CA GLY A 357 25.47 -5.32 12.58
C GLY A 357 25.42 -6.79 13.01
N PHE A 358 26.57 -7.48 13.11
CA PHE A 358 26.59 -8.92 13.43
C PHE A 358 25.81 -9.25 14.70
N GLY A 359 24.82 -10.13 14.56
CA GLY A 359 23.95 -10.58 15.66
C GLY A 359 22.96 -9.53 16.18
N GLN A 360 22.87 -8.36 15.57
CA GLN A 360 21.90 -7.33 15.95
C GLN A 360 20.58 -7.52 15.21
N LYS A 361 19.46 -7.39 15.93
CA LYS A 361 18.13 -7.33 15.33
C LYS A 361 18.00 -6.07 14.48
N VAL A 362 17.38 -6.19 13.31
CA VAL A 362 17.05 -5.06 12.44
C VAL A 362 15.62 -4.65 12.73
N GLU A 363 15.42 -3.38 13.09
CA GLU A 363 14.09 -2.81 13.29
C GLU A 363 13.58 -2.18 11.98
N PRO A 364 12.31 -2.39 11.58
CA PRO A 364 11.72 -1.83 10.37
C PRO A 364 11.44 -0.33 10.53
N VAL A 365 12.48 0.50 10.40
CA VAL A 365 12.34 1.95 10.57
C VAL A 365 11.82 2.59 9.28
N VAL A 366 10.55 2.99 9.29
CA VAL A 366 9.89 3.67 8.19
C VAL A 366 10.13 5.19 8.30
N ILE A 367 11.11 5.69 7.56
CA ILE A 367 11.38 7.13 7.50
C ILE A 367 11.94 7.54 6.13
N ASP A 368 11.46 8.64 5.60
CA ASP A 368 12.06 9.21 4.39
C ASP A 368 13.43 9.86 4.67
N ASN A 369 14.28 9.99 3.65
CA ASN A 369 15.69 10.37 3.82
C ASN A 369 16.46 9.45 4.78
N TYR A 370 16.07 8.16 4.86
CA TYR A 370 16.65 7.15 5.77
C TYR A 370 18.18 7.22 5.88
N MET A 371 18.87 7.37 4.75
CA MET A 371 20.33 7.36 4.66
C MET A 371 21.02 8.70 4.94
N ARG A 372 20.26 9.74 5.30
CA ARG A 372 20.83 11.06 5.64
C ARG A 372 21.76 10.91 6.85
N ASN A 373 23.02 11.31 6.68
CA ASN A 373 24.08 11.24 7.69
C ASN A 373 24.42 9.83 8.23
N ARG A 374 23.91 8.75 7.61
CA ARG A 374 24.27 7.37 7.95
C ARG A 374 25.44 6.86 7.09
N TRP A 375 26.31 6.09 7.72
CA TRP A 375 27.53 5.49 7.15
C TRP A 375 27.81 4.13 7.82
N PRO A 376 28.47 3.18 7.15
CA PRO A 376 28.91 3.23 5.75
C PRO A 376 27.72 3.19 4.76
N ARG A 377 28.00 3.48 3.49
CA ARG A 377 27.01 3.35 2.40
C ARG A 377 27.54 2.42 1.34
N PHE A 378 26.67 1.56 0.83
CA PHE A 378 26.99 0.56 -0.17
C PHE A 378 26.13 0.70 -1.43
N LEU A 379 26.68 0.19 -2.53
CA LEU A 379 26.11 0.10 -3.86
C LEU A 379 26.59 -1.20 -4.51
N HIS A 380 25.81 -1.71 -5.48
CA HIS A 380 26.18 -2.84 -6.34
C HIS A 380 26.74 -4.06 -5.59
N PRO A 381 25.99 -4.65 -4.64
CA PRO A 381 26.41 -5.88 -4.02
C PRO A 381 26.52 -7.00 -5.05
N TYR A 382 27.59 -7.77 -4.98
CA TYR A 382 27.77 -9.03 -5.68
C TYR A 382 28.06 -10.12 -4.62
N PRO A 383 27.10 -11.00 -4.32
CA PRO A 383 27.29 -12.05 -3.32
C PRO A 383 28.22 -13.15 -3.87
N LEU A 384 29.20 -13.54 -3.06
CA LEU A 384 30.10 -14.68 -3.31
C LEU A 384 29.60 -15.92 -2.56
N SER A 385 29.11 -15.71 -1.33
CA SER A 385 28.46 -16.69 -0.47
C SER A 385 27.42 -15.99 0.40
N GLU A 386 26.84 -16.68 1.39
CA GLU A 386 25.99 -16.02 2.39
C GLU A 386 26.76 -15.08 3.33
N ASP A 387 28.10 -15.19 3.35
CA ASP A 387 28.93 -14.41 4.26
C ASP A 387 29.71 -13.30 3.56
N TYR A 388 30.09 -13.44 2.28
CA TYR A 388 30.99 -12.51 1.61
C TYR A 388 30.37 -11.83 0.38
N TYR A 389 30.63 -10.53 0.26
CA TYR A 389 30.04 -9.65 -0.75
C TYR A 389 31.09 -8.68 -1.31
N LEU A 390 31.20 -8.60 -2.64
CA LEU A 390 31.85 -7.45 -3.27
C LEU A 390 30.87 -6.28 -3.33
N VAL A 391 31.34 -5.07 -3.00
CA VAL A 391 30.50 -3.87 -3.02
C VAL A 391 31.29 -2.65 -3.52
N SER A 392 30.58 -1.69 -4.10
CA SER A 392 31.05 -0.31 -4.16
C SER A 392 30.70 0.36 -2.83
N GLY A 393 31.71 0.79 -2.07
CA GLY A 393 31.54 1.29 -0.71
C GLY A 393 32.01 2.72 -0.54
N ARG A 394 31.41 3.42 0.41
CA ARG A 394 31.81 4.74 0.86
C ARG A 394 31.68 4.81 2.38
N MET A 395 32.80 5.03 3.08
CA MET A 395 32.83 4.95 4.54
C MET A 395 32.52 6.29 5.22
N SER A 396 32.70 7.40 4.52
CA SER A 396 32.42 8.74 5.02
C SER A 396 32.03 9.71 3.89
N GLU A 397 31.52 10.89 4.28
CA GLU A 397 31.05 11.91 3.34
C GLU A 397 32.12 12.47 2.40
N ASN A 398 33.40 12.38 2.77
CA ASN A 398 34.50 12.96 2.00
C ASN A 398 35.22 11.94 1.13
N GLU A 399 34.93 10.65 1.29
CA GLU A 399 35.56 9.59 0.51
C GLU A 399 34.96 9.47 -0.89
N ARG A 400 35.69 8.84 -1.81
CA ARG A 400 35.17 8.40 -3.11
C ARG A 400 34.54 7.02 -2.98
N TRP A 401 33.80 6.63 -4.02
CA TRP A 401 33.33 5.25 -4.12
C TRP A 401 34.53 4.38 -4.47
N ALA A 402 34.78 3.36 -3.65
CA ALA A 402 35.90 2.44 -3.76
C ALA A 402 35.38 0.99 -3.71
N LEU A 403 36.21 0.03 -4.10
CA LEU A 403 35.84 -1.37 -4.08
C LEU A 403 36.17 -1.99 -2.72
N TYR A 404 35.23 -2.74 -2.16
CA TYR A 404 35.40 -3.44 -0.90
C TYR A 404 34.93 -4.89 -1.01
N LEU A 405 35.60 -5.77 -0.27
CA LEU A 405 35.02 -7.02 0.19
C LEU A 405 34.44 -6.76 1.58
N VAL A 406 33.15 -7.03 1.74
CA VAL A 406 32.43 -6.89 3.01
C VAL A 406 31.90 -8.26 3.41
N ASP A 407 31.89 -8.55 4.70
CA ASP A 407 31.32 -9.80 5.20
C ASP A 407 30.26 -9.61 6.28
N ARG A 408 29.50 -10.68 6.52
CA ARG A 408 28.45 -10.74 7.54
C ARG A 408 29.01 -10.54 8.95
N PHE A 409 30.30 -10.77 9.18
CA PHE A 409 30.95 -10.66 10.49
C PHE A 409 31.40 -9.23 10.83
N ASP A 410 31.01 -8.25 10.00
CA ASP A 410 31.35 -6.82 10.06
C ASP A 410 32.75 -6.49 9.55
N ASN A 411 33.39 -7.38 8.78
CA ASN A 411 34.60 -7.01 8.07
C ASN A 411 34.31 -6.14 6.85
N ILE A 412 35.11 -5.08 6.68
CA ILE A 412 35.06 -4.16 5.53
C ILE A 412 36.50 -3.97 5.06
N ILE A 413 36.86 -4.62 3.95
CA ILE A 413 38.23 -4.73 3.46
C ILE A 413 38.33 -3.98 2.13
N LYS A 414 39.14 -2.91 2.10
CA LYS A 414 39.33 -2.12 0.87
C LYS A 414 40.16 -2.91 -0.14
N LEU A 415 39.61 -3.11 -1.34
CA LEU A 415 40.28 -3.82 -2.44
C LEU A 415 41.04 -2.86 -3.34
N ALA A 416 40.41 -1.75 -3.73
CA ALA A 416 41.01 -0.72 -4.58
C ALA A 416 40.49 0.67 -4.24
N ASP A 417 41.37 1.66 -4.35
CA ASP A 417 41.04 3.09 -4.21
C ASP A 417 41.26 3.80 -5.54
N ALA A 418 40.25 4.52 -6.01
CA ALA A 418 40.39 5.37 -7.16
C ALA A 418 40.92 6.73 -6.73
N LYS A 419 42.24 6.91 -6.89
CA LYS A 419 42.92 8.19 -6.61
C LYS A 419 42.18 9.40 -7.23
N LYS A 420 41.52 9.25 -8.39
CA LYS A 420 40.82 10.33 -9.12
C LYS A 420 39.39 10.02 -9.60
N GLU A 421 38.98 8.76 -9.58
CA GLU A 421 37.69 8.28 -10.14
C GLU A 421 36.81 7.69 -9.02
N HIS A 422 35.60 7.26 -9.35
CA HIS A 422 34.68 6.51 -8.50
C HIS A 422 34.58 5.10 -9.05
N LEU A 423 34.71 4.08 -8.19
CA LEU A 423 34.68 2.68 -8.57
C LEU A 423 33.31 2.08 -8.28
N PHE A 424 32.72 1.45 -9.29
CA PHE A 424 31.35 0.94 -9.31
C PHE A 424 31.30 -0.49 -9.84
N GLU A 425 30.21 -1.20 -9.50
CA GLU A 425 29.82 -2.47 -10.13
C GLU A 425 30.93 -3.55 -10.10
N PRO A 426 31.49 -3.91 -8.92
CA PRO A 426 32.48 -4.97 -8.86
C PRO A 426 31.86 -6.34 -9.18
N ILE A 427 32.47 -7.06 -10.11
CA ILE A 427 32.06 -8.39 -10.55
C ILE A 427 33.28 -9.30 -10.52
N PRO A 428 33.22 -10.49 -9.88
CA PRO A 428 34.30 -11.46 -9.96
C PRO A 428 34.49 -11.90 -11.43
N LEU A 429 35.71 -11.79 -11.94
CA LEU A 429 36.02 -12.19 -13.31
C LEU A 429 36.30 -13.70 -13.33
N LYS A 430 35.22 -14.49 -13.39
CA LYS A 430 35.27 -15.94 -13.33
C LYS A 430 34.08 -16.57 -14.06
N ALA A 431 34.34 -17.67 -14.77
CA ALA A 431 33.29 -18.47 -15.38
C ALA A 431 32.40 -19.11 -14.30
N ARG A 432 31.10 -19.10 -14.54
CA ARG A 432 30.08 -19.67 -13.64
C ARG A 432 29.18 -20.65 -14.40
N PRO A 433 28.55 -21.61 -13.70
CA PRO A 433 27.57 -22.48 -14.34
C PRO A 433 26.46 -21.66 -15.02
N THR A 434 26.17 -21.98 -16.28
CA THR A 434 24.97 -21.46 -16.95
C THR A 434 23.75 -22.04 -16.27
N PRO A 435 22.79 -21.22 -15.78
CA PRO A 435 21.53 -21.70 -15.22
C PRO A 435 20.75 -22.55 -16.23
N PRO A 436 19.78 -23.38 -15.81
CA PRO A 436 18.99 -24.16 -16.73
C PRO A 436 18.12 -23.27 -17.63
N VAL A 437 17.97 -23.68 -18.89
CA VAL A 437 17.00 -23.05 -19.80
C VAL A 437 15.60 -23.49 -19.39
N LEU A 438 14.77 -22.55 -18.93
CA LEU A 438 13.36 -22.80 -18.69
C LEU A 438 12.59 -22.76 -20.03
N PRO A 439 11.72 -23.74 -20.31
CA PRO A 439 10.91 -23.73 -21.54
C PRO A 439 9.99 -22.50 -21.60
N ASP A 440 9.91 -21.92 -22.79
CA ASP A 440 8.91 -20.89 -23.12
C ASP A 440 7.52 -21.51 -23.10
N ARG A 441 6.62 -20.95 -22.29
CA ARG A 441 5.25 -21.45 -22.08
C ARG A 441 4.21 -20.63 -22.81
N ARG A 442 4.61 -19.61 -23.57
CA ARG A 442 3.69 -18.73 -24.27
C ARG A 442 3.12 -19.44 -25.49
N ASN A 443 1.83 -19.26 -25.71
CA ASN A 443 1.16 -19.61 -26.94
C ASN A 443 0.79 -18.32 -27.67
N PHE A 444 1.59 -17.91 -28.65
CA PHE A 444 1.37 -16.66 -29.40
C PHE A 444 0.14 -16.70 -30.32
N ASP A 445 -0.45 -17.88 -30.55
CA ASP A 445 -1.70 -18.03 -31.29
C ASP A 445 -2.94 -17.89 -30.38
N ALA A 446 -2.74 -17.78 -29.05
CA ALA A 446 -3.84 -17.55 -28.11
C ALA A 446 -4.15 -16.06 -27.98
N ASP A 447 -5.43 -15.72 -28.00
CA ASP A 447 -5.94 -14.36 -27.81
C ASP A 447 -6.08 -14.00 -26.31
N ASP A 448 -5.95 -14.98 -25.40
CA ASP A 448 -6.24 -14.84 -23.98
C ASP A 448 -5.26 -15.60 -23.06
N SER A 449 -5.56 -15.59 -21.77
CA SER A 449 -4.94 -16.38 -20.70
C SER A 449 -6.02 -16.88 -19.75
N THR A 450 -5.72 -17.89 -18.94
CA THR A 450 -6.64 -18.35 -17.91
C THR A 450 -6.16 -17.92 -16.52
N LEU A 451 -7.03 -17.29 -15.75
CA LEU A 451 -6.87 -17.10 -14.30
C LEU A 451 -7.66 -18.18 -13.56
N PHE A 452 -7.00 -18.85 -12.62
CA PHE A 452 -7.59 -19.87 -11.76
C PHE A 452 -7.33 -19.57 -10.28
N ILE A 453 -8.39 -19.43 -9.50
CA ILE A 453 -8.32 -19.26 -8.04
C ILE A 453 -8.94 -20.52 -7.43
N GLN A 454 -8.17 -21.22 -6.59
CA GLN A 454 -8.62 -22.46 -5.95
C GLN A 454 -9.76 -22.19 -4.98
N ASP A 455 -9.59 -21.21 -4.08
CA ASP A 455 -10.64 -20.77 -3.17
C ASP A 455 -10.38 -19.33 -2.74
N ILE A 456 -11.25 -18.41 -3.16
CA ILE A 456 -11.08 -16.98 -2.87
C ILE A 456 -11.05 -16.66 -1.36
N TYR A 457 -11.60 -17.53 -0.51
CA TYR A 457 -11.64 -17.33 0.95
C TYR A 457 -10.36 -17.78 1.66
N GLU A 458 -9.42 -18.40 0.95
CA GLU A 458 -8.11 -18.75 1.51
C GLU A 458 -7.20 -17.53 1.54
N GLY A 459 -6.35 -17.44 2.57
CA GLY A 459 -5.47 -16.29 2.79
C GLY A 459 -6.12 -15.14 3.58
N PRO A 460 -5.32 -14.09 3.89
CA PRO A 460 -5.75 -13.00 4.76
C PRO A 460 -6.71 -12.01 4.08
N GLY A 461 -6.77 -11.96 2.75
CA GLY A 461 -7.49 -10.94 1.99
C GLY A 461 -9.01 -10.93 2.19
N LEU A 462 -9.61 -12.05 2.60
CA LEU A 462 -11.04 -12.16 2.94
C LEU A 462 -11.27 -12.76 4.33
N LYS A 463 -10.28 -12.69 5.23
CA LYS A 463 -10.36 -13.25 6.58
C LYS A 463 -11.58 -12.70 7.33
N GLY A 464 -12.45 -13.60 7.79
CA GLY A 464 -13.66 -13.24 8.55
C GLY A 464 -14.89 -12.95 7.69
N ILE A 465 -14.77 -12.92 6.35
CA ILE A 465 -15.93 -12.85 5.46
C ILE A 465 -16.59 -14.23 5.38
N PRO A 466 -17.90 -14.35 5.65
CA PRO A 466 -18.60 -15.64 5.53
C PRO A 466 -18.54 -16.20 4.12
N ARG A 467 -18.40 -17.52 4.01
CA ARG A 467 -18.47 -18.21 2.71
C ARG A 467 -19.85 -18.02 2.09
N GLY A 468 -19.87 -17.69 0.80
CA GLY A 468 -21.08 -17.41 0.03
C GLY A 468 -21.37 -15.91 -0.12
N THR A 469 -20.69 -15.04 0.62
CA THR A 469 -20.82 -13.58 0.50
C THR A 469 -20.23 -13.05 -0.81
N VAL A 470 -19.16 -13.67 -1.34
CA VAL A 470 -18.61 -13.34 -2.66
C VAL A 470 -19.42 -14.02 -3.75
N ASN A 471 -20.16 -13.24 -4.54
CA ASN A 471 -20.98 -13.73 -5.64
C ASN A 471 -20.27 -13.61 -7.00
N TYR A 472 -19.47 -12.55 -7.18
CA TYR A 472 -18.79 -12.25 -8.43
C TYR A 472 -17.36 -11.74 -8.17
N LEU A 473 -16.49 -11.88 -9.16
CA LEU A 473 -15.28 -11.06 -9.26
C LEU A 473 -15.50 -9.98 -10.32
N ARG A 474 -15.13 -8.73 -10.03
CA ARG A 474 -14.93 -7.69 -11.04
C ARG A 474 -13.47 -7.63 -11.41
N LEU A 475 -13.19 -7.66 -12.71
CA LEU A 475 -11.85 -7.48 -13.27
C LEU A 475 -11.79 -6.16 -13.99
N PHE A 476 -10.70 -5.40 -13.79
CA PHE A 476 -10.44 -4.14 -14.48
C PHE A 476 -8.96 -3.97 -14.76
N THR A 477 -8.64 -3.14 -15.76
CA THR A 477 -7.27 -2.82 -16.17
C THR A 477 -7.01 -1.31 -16.10
N TYR A 478 -5.74 -0.92 -16.17
CA TYR A 478 -5.30 0.45 -16.02
C TYR A 478 -4.85 1.08 -17.34
N GLY A 479 -4.98 2.40 -17.43
CA GLY A 479 -4.25 3.23 -18.37
C GLY A 479 -3.30 4.15 -17.61
N TYR A 480 -2.01 3.85 -17.67
CA TYR A 480 -0.97 4.58 -16.96
C TYR A 480 -0.59 5.90 -17.63
N SER A 481 0.04 6.79 -16.84
CA SER A 481 0.34 8.14 -17.29
C SER A 481 1.42 8.20 -18.37
N TYR A 482 1.15 8.98 -19.41
CA TYR A 482 2.15 9.29 -20.45
C TYR A 482 3.28 10.17 -19.92
N ARG A 483 4.41 10.20 -20.63
CA ARG A 483 5.50 11.14 -20.32
C ARG A 483 5.00 12.58 -20.32
N GLN A 484 5.53 13.36 -19.37
CA GLN A 484 5.15 14.75 -19.09
C GLN A 484 3.68 14.95 -18.72
N HIS A 485 3.06 13.90 -18.17
CA HIS A 485 1.68 13.86 -17.69
C HIS A 485 1.63 13.22 -16.30
N GLY A 486 0.62 13.53 -15.51
CA GLY A 486 0.46 12.96 -14.16
C GLY A 486 0.35 14.01 -13.05
N GLY A 487 0.18 13.52 -11.83
CA GLY A 487 0.02 14.32 -10.61
C GLY A 487 -1.25 13.97 -9.84
N HIS A 488 -1.26 14.40 -8.59
CA HIS A 488 -2.21 13.96 -7.55
C HIS A 488 -3.68 14.37 -7.76
N SER A 489 -3.94 15.31 -8.67
CA SER A 489 -5.31 15.76 -9.00
C SER A 489 -5.53 15.85 -10.50
N GLN A 490 -5.02 14.85 -11.24
CA GLN A 490 -5.27 14.75 -12.68
C GLN A 490 -6.58 14.04 -12.98
N LEU A 491 -6.78 12.82 -12.50
CA LEU A 491 -7.93 12.00 -12.91
C LEU A 491 -9.12 12.08 -11.95
N ALA A 492 -8.85 12.32 -10.68
CA ALA A 492 -9.85 12.54 -9.63
C ALA A 492 -9.32 13.56 -8.61
N ILE A 493 -10.19 14.01 -7.71
CA ILE A 493 -9.78 14.71 -6.47
C ILE A 493 -9.56 13.65 -5.42
N GLU A 494 -8.40 13.59 -4.77
CA GLU A 494 -8.11 12.60 -3.72
C GLU A 494 -8.52 11.18 -4.12
N GLY A 495 -8.25 10.77 -5.36
CA GLY A 495 -8.65 9.46 -5.91
C GLY A 495 -7.57 8.81 -6.77
N ALA A 496 -7.98 7.97 -7.72
CA ALA A 496 -7.05 7.17 -8.52
C ALA A 496 -5.98 8.00 -9.26
N TRP A 497 -4.75 7.47 -9.29
CA TRP A 497 -3.62 8.00 -10.08
C TRP A 497 -3.74 7.70 -11.58
N ASP A 498 -4.43 6.61 -11.92
CA ASP A 498 -4.49 6.02 -13.26
C ASP A 498 -5.93 5.94 -13.77
N THR A 499 -6.09 5.91 -15.09
CA THR A 499 -7.41 5.65 -15.67
C THR A 499 -7.74 4.17 -15.49
N LYS A 500 -9.03 3.84 -15.35
CA LYS A 500 -9.49 2.47 -15.10
C LYS A 500 -10.50 2.07 -16.15
N ARG A 501 -10.40 0.82 -16.64
CA ARG A 501 -11.31 0.25 -17.63
C ARG A 501 -11.83 -1.09 -17.12
N VAL A 502 -13.14 -1.20 -16.91
CA VAL A 502 -13.75 -2.44 -16.42
C VAL A 502 -13.75 -3.46 -17.55
N LEU A 503 -13.13 -4.62 -17.32
CA LEU A 503 -13.11 -5.73 -18.28
C LEU A 503 -14.43 -6.49 -18.22
N GLY A 504 -14.95 -6.71 -17.01
CA GLY A 504 -16.21 -7.39 -16.81
C GLY A 504 -16.33 -8.02 -15.43
N THR A 505 -17.32 -8.91 -15.31
CA THR A 505 -17.53 -9.71 -14.09
C THR A 505 -17.62 -11.19 -14.41
N VAL A 506 -17.25 -12.04 -13.45
CA VAL A 506 -17.38 -13.50 -13.53
C VAL A 506 -17.98 -14.04 -12.22
N PRO A 507 -18.93 -14.99 -12.25
CA PRO A 507 -19.48 -15.58 -11.04
C PRO A 507 -18.50 -16.53 -10.34
N VAL A 508 -18.54 -16.51 -9.01
CA VAL A 508 -17.77 -17.41 -8.14
C VAL A 508 -18.54 -18.70 -7.87
N GLU A 509 -17.85 -19.84 -7.86
CA GLU A 509 -18.47 -21.13 -7.53
C GLU A 509 -18.83 -21.23 -6.04
N ALA A 510 -19.71 -22.16 -5.68
CA ALA A 510 -20.17 -22.34 -4.30
C ALA A 510 -19.04 -22.68 -3.32
N ASP A 511 -17.96 -23.32 -3.81
CA ASP A 511 -16.75 -23.62 -3.05
C ASP A 511 -15.71 -22.49 -3.07
N GLY A 512 -16.06 -21.29 -3.57
CA GLY A 512 -15.17 -20.13 -3.64
C GLY A 512 -14.19 -20.16 -4.81
N SER A 513 -14.20 -21.22 -5.63
CA SER A 513 -13.28 -21.35 -6.75
C SER A 513 -13.71 -20.53 -7.97
N VAL A 514 -12.74 -20.13 -8.80
CA VAL A 514 -12.96 -19.39 -10.04
C VAL A 514 -12.00 -19.85 -11.13
N ALA A 515 -12.49 -20.08 -12.34
CA ALA A 515 -11.69 -20.24 -13.55
C ALA A 515 -12.25 -19.32 -14.63
N VAL A 516 -11.44 -18.41 -15.16
CA VAL A 516 -11.90 -17.36 -16.09
C VAL A 516 -10.84 -17.08 -17.16
N ASN A 517 -11.28 -16.89 -18.41
CA ASN A 517 -10.43 -16.38 -19.47
C ASN A 517 -10.31 -14.85 -19.36
N ILE A 518 -9.08 -14.35 -19.46
CA ILE A 518 -8.73 -12.95 -19.30
C ILE A 518 -7.80 -12.52 -20.43
N PRO A 519 -7.83 -11.22 -20.82
CA PRO A 519 -6.83 -10.69 -21.73
C PRO A 519 -5.41 -10.89 -21.21
N HIS A 520 -4.48 -11.19 -22.10
CA HIS A 520 -3.06 -11.26 -21.77
C HIS A 520 -2.36 -9.90 -21.96
N SER A 521 -1.13 -9.77 -21.47
CA SER A 521 -0.28 -8.58 -21.65
C SER A 521 -0.92 -7.28 -21.15
N LEU A 522 -1.78 -7.37 -20.13
CA LEU A 522 -2.42 -6.24 -19.48
C LEU A 522 -2.30 -6.38 -17.95
N PRO A 523 -2.10 -5.26 -17.22
CA PRO A 523 -2.21 -5.25 -15.77
C PRO A 523 -3.69 -5.38 -15.38
N ILE A 524 -4.04 -6.41 -14.62
CA ILE A 524 -5.41 -6.74 -14.23
C ILE A 524 -5.53 -6.78 -12.70
N SER A 525 -6.52 -6.06 -12.19
CA SER A 525 -6.90 -6.04 -10.78
C SER A 525 -8.24 -6.73 -10.56
N ILE A 526 -8.40 -7.30 -9.37
CA ILE A 526 -9.53 -8.13 -8.99
C ILE A 526 -10.24 -7.52 -7.78
N GLN A 527 -11.57 -7.47 -7.82
CA GLN A 527 -12.42 -7.10 -6.69
C GLN A 527 -13.45 -8.21 -6.43
N PRO A 528 -13.38 -8.92 -5.30
CA PRO A 528 -14.46 -9.79 -4.84
C PRO A 528 -15.69 -8.95 -4.51
N LEU A 529 -16.84 -9.32 -5.07
CA LEU A 529 -18.08 -8.54 -4.96
C LEU A 529 -19.16 -9.28 -4.18
N ASP A 530 -19.93 -8.54 -3.37
CA ASP A 530 -21.17 -9.02 -2.77
C ASP A 530 -22.33 -9.15 -3.80
N GLU A 531 -23.49 -9.61 -3.35
CA GLU A 531 -24.69 -9.76 -4.18
C GLU A 531 -25.18 -8.42 -4.81
N LYS A 532 -24.83 -7.28 -4.21
CA LYS A 532 -25.15 -5.93 -4.68
C LYS A 532 -24.06 -5.36 -5.59
N GLY A 533 -23.00 -6.12 -5.86
CA GLY A 533 -21.89 -5.73 -6.73
C GLY A 533 -20.88 -4.78 -6.07
N ARG A 534 -20.80 -4.75 -4.73
CA ARG A 534 -19.89 -3.90 -3.94
C ARG A 534 -18.61 -4.65 -3.63
N ALA A 535 -17.47 -3.98 -3.76
CA ALA A 535 -16.19 -4.59 -3.47
C ALA A 535 -16.01 -4.88 -1.97
N LEU A 536 -15.81 -6.15 -1.63
CA LEU A 536 -15.49 -6.64 -0.29
C LEU A 536 -13.99 -6.49 0.01
N GLN A 537 -13.14 -6.50 -1.01
CA GLN A 537 -11.71 -6.27 -0.89
C GLN A 537 -11.21 -5.55 -2.15
N LEU A 538 -10.18 -4.71 -1.99
CA LEU A 538 -9.58 -3.94 -3.08
C LEU A 538 -8.17 -4.48 -3.35
N MET A 539 -7.96 -5.08 -4.53
CA MET A 539 -6.60 -5.36 -5.00
C MET A 539 -5.95 -4.04 -5.45
N ARG A 540 -5.03 -3.51 -4.62
CA ARG A 540 -4.29 -2.25 -4.85
C ARG A 540 -2.90 -2.53 -5.43
N SER A 541 -2.89 -3.44 -6.40
CA SER A 541 -1.76 -3.96 -7.20
C SER A 541 -2.38 -4.69 -8.41
N TRP A 542 -1.60 -5.36 -9.26
CA TRP A 542 -2.13 -6.10 -10.42
C TRP A 542 -1.38 -7.39 -10.70
N VAL A 543 -2.07 -8.32 -11.35
CA VAL A 543 -1.46 -9.46 -12.05
C VAL A 543 -1.35 -9.18 -13.54
N THR A 544 -0.37 -9.79 -14.19
CA THR A 544 -0.21 -9.75 -15.64
C THR A 544 0.10 -11.16 -16.13
N THR A 545 -0.56 -11.60 -17.20
CA THR A 545 -0.32 -12.89 -17.85
C THR A 545 0.28 -12.72 -19.24
N MET A 546 0.98 -13.74 -19.72
CA MET A 546 1.44 -13.83 -21.12
C MET A 546 0.48 -14.67 -21.98
N PRO A 547 0.51 -14.55 -23.33
CA PRO A 547 -0.39 -15.30 -24.22
C PRO A 547 -0.46 -16.81 -23.90
N GLY A 548 -1.66 -17.34 -23.70
CA GLY A 548 -1.92 -18.74 -23.38
C GLY A 548 -1.50 -19.20 -21.98
N GLU A 549 -1.05 -18.29 -21.11
CA GLU A 549 -0.66 -18.63 -19.74
C GLU A 549 -1.85 -19.09 -18.90
N ARG A 550 -1.60 -20.06 -18.01
CA ARG A 550 -2.53 -20.43 -16.94
C ARG A 550 -1.97 -19.98 -15.60
N LEU A 551 -2.51 -18.90 -15.09
CA LEU A 551 -2.13 -18.31 -13.81
C LEU A 551 -2.98 -18.92 -12.70
N SER A 552 -2.36 -19.43 -11.62
CA SER A 552 -3.09 -19.96 -10.48
C SER A 552 -2.74 -19.26 -9.16
N CYS A 553 -3.77 -18.99 -8.35
CA CYS A 553 -3.65 -18.54 -6.97
C CYS A 553 -4.32 -19.57 -6.04
N VAL A 554 -3.82 -19.66 -4.80
CA VAL A 554 -4.49 -20.47 -3.76
C VAL A 554 -5.73 -19.73 -3.26
N GLY A 555 -5.60 -18.44 -2.94
CA GLY A 555 -6.69 -17.61 -2.46
C GLY A 555 -6.43 -16.12 -2.62
N CYS A 556 -7.00 -15.29 -1.74
CA CYS A 556 -6.86 -13.84 -1.80
C CYS A 556 -5.71 -13.37 -0.89
N HIS A 557 -4.64 -12.83 -1.51
CA HIS A 557 -3.42 -12.36 -0.82
C HIS A 557 -2.65 -13.49 -0.11
N GLU A 558 -2.61 -14.70 -0.68
CA GLU A 558 -1.78 -15.77 -0.13
C GLU A 558 -0.28 -15.41 -0.15
N SER A 559 0.50 -15.97 0.78
CA SER A 559 1.96 -15.90 0.70
C SER A 559 2.48 -16.88 -0.36
N SER A 560 3.63 -16.58 -0.96
CA SER A 560 4.34 -17.47 -1.89
C SER A 560 4.70 -18.84 -1.27
N ASN A 561 4.67 -18.96 0.06
CA ASN A 561 4.90 -20.21 0.79
C ASN A 561 3.61 -21.01 1.06
N THR A 562 2.45 -20.52 0.63
CA THR A 562 1.15 -21.18 0.86
C THR A 562 1.07 -22.47 0.03
N ALA A 563 0.82 -23.60 0.71
CA ALA A 563 0.62 -24.86 0.02
C ALA A 563 -0.73 -24.87 -0.74
N PRO A 564 -0.79 -25.47 -1.94
CA PRO A 564 -2.06 -25.70 -2.63
C PRO A 564 -3.05 -26.51 -1.79
N LEU A 565 -4.34 -26.31 -2.03
CA LEU A 565 -5.39 -27.05 -1.35
C LEU A 565 -5.45 -28.49 -1.88
N SER A 566 -5.82 -29.42 -1.00
CA SER A 566 -5.86 -30.85 -1.34
C SER A 566 -7.16 -31.29 -2.05
N HIS A 567 -8.19 -30.44 -2.06
CA HIS A 567 -9.46 -30.75 -2.71
C HIS A 567 -9.49 -30.26 -4.16
N VAL A 568 -10.31 -30.92 -4.99
CA VAL A 568 -10.50 -30.51 -6.39
C VAL A 568 -11.59 -29.45 -6.44
N ALA A 569 -11.20 -28.20 -6.66
CA ALA A 569 -12.10 -27.06 -6.85
C ALA A 569 -13.14 -27.33 -7.97
N LEU A 570 -14.37 -26.88 -7.78
CA LEU A 570 -15.48 -26.99 -8.73
C LEU A 570 -15.15 -26.33 -10.07
N ALA A 571 -14.49 -25.17 -10.04
CA ALA A 571 -14.06 -24.46 -11.24
C ALA A 571 -13.00 -25.23 -12.05
N ALA A 572 -12.21 -26.09 -11.40
CA ALA A 572 -11.20 -26.93 -12.10
C ALA A 572 -11.82 -28.10 -12.88
N GLN A 573 -13.09 -28.43 -12.61
CA GLN A 573 -13.83 -29.52 -13.28
C GLN A 573 -14.58 -29.04 -14.52
N GLN A 574 -14.51 -27.74 -14.84
CA GLN A 574 -15.24 -27.08 -15.90
C GLN A 574 -14.29 -26.32 -16.82
N ALA A 575 -14.78 -25.95 -18.00
CA ALA A 575 -14.05 -24.99 -18.84
C ALA A 575 -14.03 -23.61 -18.14
N PRO A 576 -12.94 -22.82 -18.27
CA PRO A 576 -12.92 -21.45 -17.80
C PRO A 576 -14.10 -20.64 -18.35
N LYS A 577 -14.67 -19.79 -17.51
CA LYS A 577 -15.78 -18.91 -17.89
C LYS A 577 -15.28 -17.69 -18.64
N GLU A 578 -16.15 -17.11 -19.46
CA GLU A 578 -15.91 -15.80 -20.08
C GLU A 578 -16.38 -14.66 -19.17
N LEU A 579 -15.75 -13.49 -19.33
CA LEU A 579 -16.18 -12.28 -18.64
C LEU A 579 -17.52 -11.79 -19.19
N THR A 580 -18.43 -11.41 -18.30
CA THR A 580 -19.62 -10.64 -18.67
C THR A 580 -19.23 -9.17 -18.85
N PRO A 581 -19.36 -8.59 -20.06
CA PRO A 581 -18.87 -7.24 -20.34
C PRO A 581 -19.59 -6.14 -19.54
N TRP A 582 -18.87 -5.07 -19.23
CA TRP A 582 -19.43 -3.92 -18.50
C TRP A 582 -20.48 -3.19 -19.34
N ALA A 583 -21.65 -2.94 -18.74
CA ALA A 583 -22.78 -2.26 -19.37
C ALA A 583 -23.24 -2.87 -20.72
N GLY A 584 -22.91 -4.15 -20.99
CA GLY A 584 -23.19 -4.80 -22.26
C GLY A 584 -22.35 -4.31 -23.44
N ILE A 585 -21.20 -3.68 -23.17
CA ILE A 585 -20.26 -3.20 -24.19
C ILE A 585 -19.04 -4.13 -24.19
N ASP A 586 -18.83 -4.84 -25.30
CA ASP A 586 -17.80 -5.89 -25.42
C ASP A 586 -16.37 -5.36 -25.29
N LYS A 587 -16.12 -4.12 -25.72
CA LYS A 587 -14.79 -3.50 -25.64
C LYS A 587 -14.65 -2.70 -24.33
N PRO A 588 -13.63 -2.98 -23.49
CA PRO A 588 -13.34 -2.16 -22.31
C PRO A 588 -13.02 -0.71 -22.68
N TYR A 589 -13.51 0.24 -21.87
CA TYR A 589 -13.30 1.67 -22.06
C TYR A 589 -13.09 2.39 -20.73
N GLY A 590 -12.60 3.64 -20.81
CA GLY A 590 -12.35 4.48 -19.65
C GLY A 590 -13.59 4.73 -18.78
N PHE A 591 -13.50 4.40 -17.50
CA PHE A 591 -14.55 4.66 -16.53
C PHE A 591 -14.37 6.06 -15.94
N GLY A 592 -15.37 6.93 -16.06
CA GLY A 592 -15.30 8.30 -15.55
C GLY A 592 -16.66 8.90 -15.20
N PHE A 593 -16.68 9.81 -14.22
CA PHE A 593 -17.88 10.43 -13.67
C PHE A 593 -18.82 11.00 -14.73
N ALA A 594 -18.30 11.77 -15.71
CA ALA A 594 -19.13 12.43 -16.70
C ALA A 594 -19.90 11.44 -17.60
N ARG A 595 -19.34 10.24 -17.83
CA ARG A 595 -19.92 9.20 -18.69
C ARG A 595 -20.78 8.21 -17.92
N GLU A 596 -20.38 7.87 -16.69
CA GLU A 596 -21.03 6.80 -15.93
C GLU A 596 -21.97 7.32 -14.84
N VAL A 597 -21.60 8.41 -14.16
CA VAL A 597 -22.33 8.90 -12.98
C VAL A 597 -23.27 10.04 -13.32
N GLN A 598 -22.83 11.01 -14.13
CA GLN A 598 -23.67 12.15 -14.49
C GLN A 598 -25.01 11.72 -15.13
N PRO A 599 -25.09 10.71 -16.02
CA PRO A 599 -26.37 10.25 -16.54
C PRO A 599 -27.31 9.67 -15.47
N VAL A 600 -26.76 9.08 -14.40
CA VAL A 600 -27.54 8.61 -13.24
C VAL A 600 -28.13 9.80 -12.49
N LEU A 601 -27.31 10.83 -12.22
CA LEU A 601 -27.77 12.07 -11.58
C LEU A 601 -28.84 12.77 -12.41
N ASP A 602 -28.64 12.85 -13.73
CA ASP A 602 -29.58 13.47 -14.66
C ASP A 602 -30.95 12.77 -14.64
N ARG A 603 -30.96 11.45 -14.45
CA ARG A 603 -32.18 10.66 -14.42
C ARG A 603 -32.90 10.71 -13.08
N TYR A 604 -32.17 10.69 -11.97
CA TYR A 604 -32.76 10.43 -10.66
C TYR A 604 -32.62 11.56 -9.64
N CYS A 605 -31.76 12.56 -9.88
CA CYS A 605 -31.39 13.55 -8.86
C CYS A 605 -31.61 15.01 -9.30
N VAL A 606 -31.30 15.37 -10.54
CA VAL A 606 -31.24 16.78 -10.98
C VAL A 606 -32.58 17.52 -10.87
N GLY A 607 -33.74 16.83 -10.86
CA GLY A 607 -35.02 17.52 -10.71
C GLY A 607 -35.21 18.22 -9.37
N CYS A 608 -34.57 17.71 -8.30
CA CYS A 608 -34.54 18.35 -6.98
C CYS A 608 -33.20 19.06 -6.71
N HIS A 609 -32.14 18.65 -7.39
CA HIS A 609 -30.76 19.15 -7.25
C HIS A 609 -30.31 19.98 -8.47
N ASP A 610 -31.12 20.95 -8.90
CA ASP A 610 -30.85 21.78 -10.09
C ASP A 610 -30.22 23.15 -9.79
N GLY A 611 -29.99 23.45 -8.51
CA GLY A 611 -29.47 24.73 -8.04
C GLY A 611 -30.52 25.81 -7.74
N THR A 612 -31.81 25.47 -7.77
CA THR A 612 -32.88 26.37 -7.28
C THR A 612 -32.90 26.49 -5.75
N HIS A 613 -32.37 25.48 -5.06
CA HIS A 613 -32.23 25.39 -3.61
C HIS A 613 -30.77 25.54 -3.22
N ALA A 614 -30.41 26.66 -2.57
CA ALA A 614 -29.01 27.00 -2.25
C ALA A 614 -28.38 26.08 -1.19
N GLU A 615 -29.21 25.45 -0.37
CA GLU A 615 -28.85 24.48 0.66
C GLU A 615 -28.56 23.08 0.12
N LEU A 616 -28.96 22.78 -1.13
CA LEU A 616 -28.78 21.49 -1.75
C LEU A 616 -27.59 21.47 -2.72
N PRO A 617 -26.87 20.33 -2.86
CA PRO A 617 -25.91 20.14 -3.93
C PRO A 617 -26.55 20.39 -5.31
N ASN A 618 -25.86 21.11 -6.19
CA ASN A 618 -26.31 21.33 -7.57
C ASN A 618 -25.63 20.32 -8.52
N PHE A 619 -26.38 19.31 -8.95
CA PHE A 619 -25.91 18.29 -9.88
C PHE A 619 -26.15 18.63 -11.36
N LYS A 620 -26.91 19.70 -11.64
CA LYS A 620 -27.19 20.16 -13.00
C LYS A 620 -26.06 21.02 -13.58
N ASP A 621 -25.30 21.72 -12.73
CA ASP A 621 -24.14 22.50 -13.16
C ASP A 621 -22.93 21.60 -13.42
N THR A 622 -22.75 21.21 -14.68
CA THR A 622 -21.59 20.42 -15.13
C THR A 622 -20.42 21.29 -15.60
N SER A 623 -20.48 22.61 -15.39
CA SER A 623 -19.39 23.51 -15.81
C SER A 623 -18.10 23.22 -15.05
N ARG A 624 -16.97 23.57 -15.67
CA ARG A 624 -15.63 23.31 -15.13
C ARG A 624 -15.42 24.05 -13.80
N GLY A 625 -15.11 23.29 -12.75
CA GLY A 625 -14.77 23.76 -11.41
C GLY A 625 -13.27 23.62 -11.11
N ASN A 626 -12.94 23.55 -9.81
CA ASN A 626 -11.56 23.46 -9.31
C ASN A 626 -10.86 22.20 -9.83
N GLY A 627 -9.54 22.30 -10.06
CA GLY A 627 -8.74 21.20 -10.61
C GLY A 627 -9.12 20.80 -12.05
N GLY A 628 -10.10 21.46 -12.69
CA GLY A 628 -10.62 21.09 -14.00
C GLY A 628 -11.74 20.04 -13.99
N PHE A 629 -12.24 19.66 -12.81
CA PHE A 629 -13.35 18.74 -12.64
C PHE A 629 -14.70 19.48 -12.67
N GLY A 630 -15.77 18.86 -13.15
CA GLY A 630 -17.10 19.46 -13.23
C GLY A 630 -17.68 19.78 -11.86
N LYS A 631 -18.46 20.86 -11.72
CA LYS A 631 -19.04 21.26 -10.43
C LYS A 631 -20.02 20.23 -9.85
N SER A 632 -20.74 19.49 -10.68
CA SER A 632 -21.58 18.37 -10.24
C SER A 632 -20.77 17.24 -9.58
N TYR A 633 -19.54 16.99 -10.05
CA TYR A 633 -18.61 16.07 -9.39
C TYR A 633 -18.20 16.61 -8.02
N HIS A 634 -17.75 17.88 -7.94
CA HIS A 634 -17.44 18.56 -6.67
C HIS A 634 -18.59 18.50 -5.66
N ALA A 635 -19.82 18.54 -6.16
CA ALA A 635 -21.02 18.46 -5.34
C ALA A 635 -21.33 17.05 -4.82
N LEU A 636 -20.86 15.97 -5.48
CA LEU A 636 -21.20 14.58 -5.13
C LEU A 636 -20.07 13.82 -4.46
N HIS A 637 -18.83 13.92 -4.97
CA HIS A 637 -17.72 13.09 -4.49
C HIS A 637 -17.38 13.23 -2.99
N PRO A 638 -17.71 14.34 -2.29
CA PRO A 638 -17.58 14.41 -0.83
C PRO A 638 -18.39 13.35 -0.08
N TYR A 639 -19.55 12.94 -0.62
CA TYR A 639 -20.51 12.07 0.07
C TYR A 639 -20.17 10.58 -0.01
N VAL A 640 -18.97 10.22 -0.51
CA VAL A 640 -18.53 8.84 -0.62
C VAL A 640 -17.22 8.61 0.13
N ARG A 641 -17.10 7.44 0.75
CA ARG A 641 -15.89 6.98 1.45
C ARG A 641 -15.14 5.99 0.57
N ARG A 642 -13.83 6.17 0.47
CA ARG A 642 -12.91 5.45 -0.43
C ARG A 642 -11.48 5.69 0.01
N PRO A 643 -10.50 4.85 -0.41
CA PRO A 643 -9.10 5.12 -0.12
C PRO A 643 -8.62 6.39 -0.82
N GLY A 644 -7.78 7.16 -0.15
CA GLY A 644 -7.00 8.20 -0.81
C GLY A 644 -5.98 7.63 -1.81
N PRO A 645 -5.38 8.48 -2.66
CA PRO A 645 -4.28 8.12 -3.56
C PRO A 645 -3.05 7.54 -2.83
N GLU A 646 -2.93 7.81 -1.52
CA GLU A 646 -1.84 7.34 -0.65
C GLU A 646 -2.40 6.62 0.58
N SER A 647 -3.40 5.75 0.37
CA SER A 647 -3.95 4.93 1.45
C SER A 647 -2.91 3.99 2.06
N ASP A 648 -3.22 3.49 3.26
CA ASP A 648 -2.39 2.58 4.05
C ASP A 648 -1.79 1.45 3.18
N MET A 649 -0.49 1.19 3.27
CA MET A 649 0.16 0.14 2.47
C MET A 649 -0.07 -1.27 2.93
N HIS A 650 -0.47 -1.45 4.19
CA HIS A 650 -0.79 -2.77 4.71
C HIS A 650 -2.03 -3.33 4.03
N LEU A 651 -2.19 -4.65 4.13
CA LEU A 651 -3.41 -5.30 3.66
C LEU A 651 -4.59 -4.76 4.46
N LEU A 652 -5.55 -4.15 3.75
CA LEU A 652 -6.72 -3.57 4.38
C LEU A 652 -7.62 -4.67 4.95
N ASN A 653 -8.27 -4.37 6.07
CA ASN A 653 -9.35 -5.21 6.58
C ASN A 653 -10.40 -5.41 5.47
N PRO A 654 -10.94 -6.64 5.32
CA PRO A 654 -12.07 -6.85 4.43
C PRO A 654 -13.20 -5.87 4.75
N MET A 655 -13.78 -5.29 3.71
CA MET A 655 -14.81 -4.25 3.77
C MET A 655 -14.35 -2.91 4.37
N GLU A 656 -13.04 -2.66 4.52
CA GLU A 656 -12.52 -1.41 5.08
C GLU A 656 -13.12 -0.21 4.37
N TYR A 657 -13.11 -0.14 3.03
CA TYR A 657 -13.73 0.93 2.22
C TYR A 657 -15.02 0.50 1.50
N HIS A 658 -15.77 -0.44 2.08
CA HIS A 658 -17.00 -0.93 1.46
C HIS A 658 -18.00 0.19 1.19
N ALA A 659 -18.67 0.16 0.03
CA ALA A 659 -19.56 1.22 -0.42
C ALA A 659 -20.70 1.55 0.58
N SER A 660 -21.13 0.59 1.42
CA SER A 660 -22.15 0.83 2.47
C SER A 660 -21.70 1.83 3.56
N THR A 661 -20.40 2.14 3.65
CA THR A 661 -19.85 3.15 4.57
C THR A 661 -19.87 4.58 3.99
N SER A 662 -20.41 4.75 2.78
CA SER A 662 -20.58 6.05 2.13
C SER A 662 -21.93 6.67 2.50
N GLU A 663 -21.94 7.93 2.93
CA GLU A 663 -23.15 8.70 3.26
C GLU A 663 -24.17 8.67 2.11
N LEU A 664 -23.71 8.82 0.87
CA LEU A 664 -24.54 8.72 -0.33
C LEU A 664 -25.31 7.40 -0.41
N ILE A 665 -24.62 6.27 -0.19
CA ILE A 665 -25.23 4.94 -0.26
C ILE A 665 -26.21 4.75 0.89
N GLN A 666 -25.86 5.19 2.09
CA GLN A 666 -26.72 5.12 3.27
C GLN A 666 -28.01 5.91 3.06
N MET A 667 -27.93 7.16 2.57
CA MET A 667 -29.11 7.98 2.27
C MET A 667 -30.02 7.32 1.23
N LEU A 668 -29.43 6.80 0.13
CA LEU A 668 -30.20 6.18 -0.94
C LEU A 668 -30.85 4.87 -0.50
N GLU A 669 -30.16 4.02 0.26
CA GLU A 669 -30.74 2.78 0.80
C GLU A 669 -31.88 3.06 1.80
N LYS A 670 -31.78 4.16 2.57
CA LYS A 670 -32.88 4.65 3.43
C LYS A 670 -34.07 5.22 2.66
N GLY A 671 -33.96 5.33 1.34
CA GLY A 671 -35.05 5.78 0.47
C GLY A 671 -35.14 7.29 0.28
N HIS A 672 -34.01 8.01 0.31
CA HIS A 672 -33.87 9.46 0.10
C HIS A 672 -34.97 10.05 -0.81
N HIS A 673 -35.96 10.70 -0.18
CA HIS A 673 -37.13 11.33 -0.80
C HIS A 673 -37.87 10.49 -1.87
N GLY A 674 -37.92 9.17 -1.71
CA GLY A 674 -38.64 8.27 -2.61
C GLY A 674 -37.93 7.97 -3.93
N VAL A 675 -36.65 8.33 -4.07
CA VAL A 675 -35.83 7.98 -5.24
C VAL A 675 -35.66 6.47 -5.34
N GLN A 676 -35.97 5.92 -6.53
CA GLN A 676 -35.78 4.51 -6.84
C GLN A 676 -34.95 4.38 -8.12
N MET A 677 -33.75 3.85 -7.99
CA MET A 677 -32.83 3.62 -9.11
C MET A 677 -32.95 2.19 -9.61
N ASP A 678 -32.79 2.01 -10.92
CA ASP A 678 -32.64 0.68 -11.53
C ASP A 678 -31.28 0.05 -11.17
N ARG A 679 -31.12 -1.25 -11.48
CA ARG A 679 -29.92 -2.02 -11.15
C ARG A 679 -28.65 -1.43 -11.78
N LEU A 680 -28.71 -0.94 -13.02
CA LEU A 680 -27.53 -0.42 -13.71
C LEU A 680 -27.07 0.91 -13.11
N ALA A 681 -28.01 1.78 -12.73
CA ALA A 681 -27.73 3.01 -12.00
C ALA A 681 -27.04 2.74 -10.66
N TRP A 682 -27.52 1.74 -9.89
CA TRP A 682 -26.83 1.28 -8.69
C TRP A 682 -25.42 0.77 -8.99
N SER A 683 -25.27 -0.11 -9.99
CA SER A 683 -23.95 -0.63 -10.39
C SER A 683 -22.97 0.47 -10.76
N ARG A 684 -23.43 1.52 -11.46
CA ARG A 684 -22.59 2.67 -11.84
C ARG A 684 -22.08 3.46 -10.64
N ILE A 685 -22.95 3.78 -9.68
CA ILE A 685 -22.56 4.51 -8.47
C ILE A 685 -21.61 3.67 -7.62
N VAL A 686 -21.93 2.40 -7.39
CA VAL A 686 -21.09 1.49 -6.60
C VAL A 686 -19.73 1.27 -7.25
N THR A 687 -19.70 0.97 -8.56
CA THR A 687 -18.45 0.78 -9.29
C THR A 687 -17.61 2.05 -9.32
N TRP A 688 -18.23 3.23 -9.42
CA TRP A 688 -17.51 4.51 -9.33
C TRP A 688 -16.82 4.69 -7.98
N ILE A 689 -17.47 4.32 -6.87
CA ILE A 689 -16.87 4.34 -5.53
C ILE A 689 -15.71 3.34 -5.45
N ASP A 690 -15.96 2.08 -5.84
CA ASP A 690 -14.98 0.98 -5.77
C ASP A 690 -13.75 1.21 -6.67
N LEU A 691 -13.89 1.97 -7.76
CA LEU A 691 -12.80 2.37 -8.65
C LEU A 691 -12.08 3.65 -8.19
N ASN A 692 -12.36 4.13 -6.98
CA ASN A 692 -11.75 5.32 -6.40
C ASN A 692 -12.08 6.64 -7.15
N VAL A 693 -13.36 6.76 -7.53
CA VAL A 693 -14.06 7.90 -8.13
C VAL A 693 -13.35 8.64 -9.29
N PRO A 694 -12.91 7.93 -10.34
CA PRO A 694 -12.35 8.59 -11.50
C PRO A 694 -13.35 9.61 -12.09
N TYR A 695 -12.89 10.83 -12.35
CA TYR A 695 -13.67 11.82 -13.09
C TYR A 695 -13.41 11.70 -14.60
N HIS A 696 -12.13 11.73 -14.98
CA HIS A 696 -11.71 11.57 -16.37
C HIS A 696 -11.60 10.10 -16.73
N ALA A 697 -12.23 9.72 -17.84
CA ALA A 697 -12.19 8.36 -18.35
C ALA A 697 -10.86 8.04 -19.05
N THR A 698 -10.22 9.06 -19.65
CA THR A 698 -9.01 8.91 -20.47
C THR A 698 -8.01 10.05 -20.20
N TRP A 699 -6.77 9.90 -20.63
CA TRP A 699 -5.75 10.96 -20.44
C TRP A 699 -5.93 12.11 -21.43
N THR A 700 -6.56 11.90 -22.58
CA THR A 700 -6.85 12.95 -23.56
C THR A 700 -7.94 13.92 -23.07
N GLU A 701 -8.82 13.51 -22.16
CA GLU A 701 -9.82 14.41 -21.54
C GLU A 701 -9.19 15.44 -20.58
N LYS A 702 -8.03 15.12 -19.99
CA LYS A 702 -7.29 16.00 -19.08
C LYS A 702 -5.89 16.24 -19.60
N THR A 703 -5.72 17.26 -20.44
CA THR A 703 -4.39 17.57 -20.95
C THR A 703 -4.13 19.05 -21.12
N ARG A 704 -2.91 19.46 -20.74
CA ARG A 704 -2.35 20.78 -21.04
C ARG A 704 -1.91 20.91 -22.50
N ASP A 705 -1.67 19.76 -23.16
CA ASP A 705 -1.24 19.65 -24.56
C ASP A 705 -1.89 18.41 -25.22
N ALA A 706 -3.08 18.62 -25.78
CA ALA A 706 -3.87 17.57 -26.41
C ALA A 706 -3.15 16.92 -27.59
N LYS A 707 -2.40 17.71 -28.38
CA LYS A 707 -1.69 17.19 -29.55
C LYS A 707 -0.61 16.18 -29.14
N ARG A 708 0.20 16.53 -28.15
CA ARG A 708 1.24 15.64 -27.61
C ARG A 708 0.64 14.37 -27.01
N THR A 709 -0.44 14.50 -26.25
CA THR A 709 -1.10 13.37 -25.59
C THR A 709 -1.65 12.38 -26.61
N ILE A 710 -2.35 12.88 -27.64
CA ILE A 710 -2.85 12.07 -28.76
C ILE A 710 -1.70 11.38 -29.51
N GLN A 711 -0.57 12.08 -29.71
CA GLN A 711 0.59 11.48 -30.38
C GLN A 711 1.20 10.35 -29.54
N GLN A 712 1.36 10.55 -28.23
CA GLN A 712 1.85 9.51 -27.33
C GLN A 712 0.90 8.31 -27.26
N ALA A 713 -0.42 8.55 -27.21
CA ALA A 713 -1.43 7.49 -27.24
C ALA A 713 -1.32 6.63 -28.51
N LYS A 714 -1.22 7.27 -29.70
CA LYS A 714 -1.03 6.55 -30.97
C LYS A 714 0.26 5.73 -30.98
N ARG A 715 1.36 6.29 -30.47
CA ARG A 715 2.66 5.61 -30.40
C ARG A 715 2.62 4.44 -29.43
N LEU A 716 1.92 4.57 -28.30
CA LEU A 716 1.73 3.49 -27.35
C LEU A 716 0.98 2.30 -27.98
N VAL A 717 -0.09 2.56 -28.73
CA VAL A 717 -0.82 1.50 -29.45
C VAL A 717 0.10 0.79 -30.45
N GLU A 718 0.90 1.55 -31.22
CA GLU A 718 1.88 0.99 -32.15
C GLU A 718 2.93 0.11 -31.43
N TYR A 719 3.45 0.57 -30.30
CA TYR A 719 4.45 -0.15 -29.52
C TYR A 719 3.89 -1.38 -28.82
N LYS A 720 2.66 -1.33 -28.28
CA LYS A 720 1.98 -2.51 -27.76
C LYS A 720 1.75 -3.55 -28.85
N LYS A 721 1.36 -3.13 -30.05
CA LYS A 721 1.23 -4.04 -31.20
C LYS A 721 2.57 -4.65 -31.59
N THR A 722 3.62 -3.85 -31.63
CA THR A 722 4.96 -4.27 -32.08
C THR A 722 5.64 -5.18 -31.06
N TYR A 723 5.63 -4.82 -29.78
CA TYR A 723 6.41 -5.48 -28.74
C TYR A 723 5.62 -6.41 -27.83
N ALA A 724 4.28 -6.33 -27.80
CA ALA A 724 3.45 -7.21 -26.98
C ALA A 724 2.46 -8.06 -27.79
N GLY A 725 2.21 -7.70 -29.06
CA GLY A 725 1.27 -8.38 -29.95
C GLY A 725 -0.20 -8.06 -29.66
N ILE A 726 -0.49 -6.95 -28.98
CA ILE A 726 -1.86 -6.56 -28.61
C ILE A 726 -2.29 -5.25 -29.26
N ASP A 727 -3.58 -5.13 -29.56
CA ASP A 727 -4.22 -3.89 -30.04
C ASP A 727 -5.07 -3.28 -28.90
N ASP A 728 -4.39 -2.58 -28.00
CA ASP A 728 -5.00 -1.99 -26.80
C ASP A 728 -4.96 -0.45 -26.82
N ASP A 729 -6.08 0.15 -27.23
CA ASP A 729 -6.30 1.59 -27.20
C ASP A 729 -6.91 2.03 -25.87
N VAL A 730 -6.06 2.56 -24.99
CA VAL A 730 -6.44 3.06 -23.65
C VAL A 730 -7.29 4.33 -23.70
N GLU A 731 -7.29 5.04 -24.83
CA GLU A 731 -8.05 6.28 -25.02
C GLU A 731 -9.42 6.04 -25.67
N TRP A 732 -9.73 4.80 -26.04
CA TRP A 732 -11.00 4.45 -26.67
C TRP A 732 -12.18 4.64 -25.71
N THR A 733 -13.25 5.28 -26.21
CA THR A 733 -14.52 5.46 -25.51
C THR A 733 -15.70 5.23 -26.46
N PRO A 734 -16.82 4.67 -25.97
CA PRO A 734 -18.02 4.47 -26.78
C PRO A 734 -18.79 5.80 -26.96
N PRO A 735 -19.24 6.15 -28.19
CA PRO A 735 -20.01 7.36 -28.44
C PRO A 735 -21.37 7.42 -27.73
N GLU A 736 -21.99 6.26 -27.44
CA GLU A 736 -23.37 6.15 -26.97
C GLU A 736 -23.56 6.64 -25.52
N LEU A 737 -22.48 6.72 -24.73
CA LEU A 737 -22.53 7.07 -23.30
C LEU A 737 -22.61 8.58 -23.01
N GLU A 738 -22.60 9.44 -24.03
CA GLU A 738 -22.62 10.91 -23.85
C GLU A 738 -24.05 11.49 -23.74
N GLN A 739 -25.08 10.64 -23.74
CA GLN A 739 -26.47 11.10 -23.73
C GLN A 739 -26.98 11.42 -22.31
N ARG A 740 -27.48 12.65 -22.13
CA ARG A 740 -28.22 13.02 -20.91
C ARG A 740 -29.57 12.32 -20.86
N LEU A 741 -29.82 11.62 -19.77
CA LEU A 741 -31.08 10.92 -19.56
C LEU A 741 -32.15 11.89 -19.03
N LYS A 742 -33.41 11.59 -19.36
CA LYS A 742 -34.56 12.36 -18.84
C LYS A 742 -34.76 12.06 -17.35
N PHE A 743 -35.00 13.12 -16.58
CA PHE A 743 -35.36 13.03 -15.17
C PHE A 743 -36.67 12.25 -14.96
N ILE A 744 -36.69 11.43 -13.92
CA ILE A 744 -37.87 10.71 -13.42
C ILE A 744 -38.19 11.27 -12.04
N GLU A 745 -39.39 11.86 -11.91
CA GLU A 745 -39.86 12.38 -10.63
C GLU A 745 -40.11 11.23 -9.64
N PRO A 746 -39.52 11.28 -8.43
CA PRO A 746 -39.72 10.26 -7.42
C PRO A 746 -41.14 10.31 -6.84
N ALA A 747 -41.58 9.21 -6.24
CA ALA A 747 -42.83 9.20 -5.50
C ALA A 747 -42.73 10.13 -4.29
N LYS A 748 -43.80 10.88 -3.99
CA LYS A 748 -43.82 11.78 -2.84
C LYS A 748 -43.56 10.99 -1.54
N PRO A 749 -42.67 11.48 -0.66
CA PRO A 749 -42.46 10.87 0.64
C PRO A 749 -43.75 10.77 1.44
N LYS A 750 -43.89 9.69 2.23
CA LYS A 750 -44.99 9.56 3.17
C LYS A 750 -44.88 10.64 4.25
N GLN A 751 -45.98 11.30 4.57
CA GLN A 751 -46.06 12.21 5.70
C GLN A 751 -46.48 11.41 6.95
N PHE A 752 -45.81 11.66 8.06
CA PHE A 752 -46.07 11.00 9.33
C PHE A 752 -46.62 12.00 10.34
N GLN A 753 -47.51 11.53 11.21
CA GLN A 753 -48.07 12.34 12.29
C GLN A 753 -47.21 12.22 13.54
N LEU A 754 -47.14 13.30 14.33
CA LEU A 754 -46.54 13.26 15.66
C LEU A 754 -47.30 12.31 16.56
N VAL A 755 -46.56 11.50 17.32
CA VAL A 755 -47.13 10.65 18.36
C VAL A 755 -47.03 11.38 19.69
N HIS A 756 -48.17 11.56 20.35
CA HIS A 756 -48.24 12.14 21.69
C HIS A 756 -48.31 11.04 22.74
N LEU A 757 -47.55 11.18 23.82
CA LEU A 757 -47.55 10.29 24.97
C LEU A 757 -47.66 11.15 26.24
N GLU A 758 -48.65 10.86 27.08
CA GLU A 758 -48.81 11.55 28.36
C GLU A 758 -47.59 11.35 29.26
N GLY A 759 -47.06 12.44 29.83
CA GLY A 759 -45.85 12.41 30.65
C GLY A 759 -44.53 12.38 29.87
N TRP A 760 -44.55 12.53 28.54
CA TRP A 760 -43.37 12.62 27.68
C TRP A 760 -43.38 13.89 26.81
N PRO A 761 -42.26 14.63 26.68
CA PRO A 761 -40.96 14.46 27.35
C PRO A 761 -41.04 14.68 28.88
N LEU A 762 -40.04 14.19 29.61
CA LEU A 762 -39.98 14.33 31.06
C LEU A 762 -39.71 15.79 31.49
N SER A 763 -40.28 16.19 32.63
CA SER A 763 -39.94 17.48 33.25
C SER A 763 -38.50 17.47 33.77
N GLU A 764 -37.87 18.64 33.93
CA GLU A 764 -36.48 18.71 34.43
C GLU A 764 -36.31 18.08 35.82
N ASP A 765 -37.29 18.29 36.70
CA ASP A 765 -37.28 17.68 38.03
C ASP A 765 -37.39 16.16 37.95
N ALA A 766 -38.22 15.63 37.03
CA ALA A 766 -38.31 14.19 36.79
C ALA A 766 -36.98 13.62 36.27
N VAL A 767 -36.36 14.27 35.27
CA VAL A 767 -35.05 13.89 34.74
C VAL A 767 -33.99 13.87 35.85
N ARG A 768 -33.92 14.90 36.69
CA ARG A 768 -32.97 14.98 37.82
C ARG A 768 -33.23 13.91 38.87
N SER A 769 -34.49 13.61 39.17
CA SER A 769 -34.84 12.59 40.17
C SER A 769 -34.46 11.16 39.74
N LEU A 770 -34.33 10.94 38.43
CA LEU A 770 -33.97 9.65 37.83
C LEU A 770 -32.47 9.52 37.55
N ALA A 771 -31.68 10.55 37.83
CA ALA A 771 -30.23 10.55 37.61
C ALA A 771 -29.45 10.00 38.80
N GLY A 772 -28.33 9.32 38.56
CA GLY A 772 -27.22 9.27 39.54
C GLY A 772 -26.99 7.99 40.33
N GLU A 773 -27.63 6.86 40.01
CA GLU A 773 -27.20 5.55 40.56
C GLU A 773 -26.14 4.93 39.64
N THR A 774 -24.94 4.71 40.16
CA THR A 774 -23.84 4.04 39.44
C THR A 774 -23.36 2.79 40.17
N ARG A 775 -22.83 1.83 39.42
CA ARG A 775 -22.13 0.66 39.96
C ARG A 775 -20.91 0.34 39.12
N SER A 776 -19.87 -0.18 39.76
CA SER A 776 -18.67 -0.64 39.05
C SER A 776 -18.58 -2.16 39.11
N VAL A 777 -18.23 -2.77 37.98
CA VAL A 777 -18.07 -4.22 37.82
C VAL A 777 -16.67 -4.49 37.31
N ASN A 778 -15.97 -5.45 37.93
CA ASN A 778 -14.69 -5.90 37.41
C ASN A 778 -14.90 -6.92 36.29
N ILE A 779 -14.49 -6.60 35.07
CA ILE A 779 -14.57 -7.46 33.89
C ILE A 779 -13.15 -7.77 33.44
N GLY A 780 -12.74 -9.03 33.57
CA GLY A 780 -11.42 -9.48 33.11
C GLY A 780 -10.24 -8.78 33.77
N GLY A 781 -10.41 -8.11 34.92
CA GLY A 781 -9.36 -7.34 35.59
C GLY A 781 -9.53 -5.82 35.50
N GLN A 782 -10.42 -5.30 34.66
CA GLN A 782 -10.72 -3.87 34.55
C GLN A 782 -12.04 -3.48 35.19
N TRP A 783 -12.11 -2.30 35.80
CA TRP A 783 -13.32 -1.78 36.42
C TRP A 783 -14.14 -0.95 35.42
N VAL A 784 -15.26 -1.51 34.96
CA VAL A 784 -16.23 -0.80 34.11
C VAL A 784 -17.33 -0.21 34.99
N THR A 785 -17.62 1.07 34.81
CA THR A 785 -18.70 1.76 35.54
C THR A 785 -19.96 1.81 34.70
N PHE A 786 -21.09 1.51 35.32
CA PHE A 786 -22.41 1.51 34.72
C PHE A 786 -23.31 2.52 35.43
N ALA A 787 -24.16 3.21 34.68
CA ALA A 787 -25.25 4.03 35.20
C ALA A 787 -26.57 3.27 35.10
N LYS A 788 -27.42 3.37 36.12
CA LYS A 788 -28.75 2.80 36.09
C LYS A 788 -29.67 3.67 35.25
N ILE A 789 -30.26 3.07 34.23
CA ILE A 789 -31.23 3.70 33.34
C ILE A 789 -32.62 3.26 33.77
N PRO A 790 -33.55 4.20 34.03
CA PRO A 790 -34.85 3.88 34.60
C PRO A 790 -35.76 3.14 33.60
N ALA A 791 -36.68 2.33 34.12
CA ALA A 791 -37.84 1.86 33.35
C ALA A 791 -38.74 3.05 32.97
N GLY A 792 -39.47 2.95 31.86
CA GLY A 792 -40.34 4.03 31.41
C GLY A 792 -40.90 3.83 30.00
N ARG A 793 -41.72 4.78 29.57
CA ARG A 793 -42.31 4.82 28.22
C ARG A 793 -41.89 6.09 27.52
N PHE A 794 -41.59 6.00 26.23
CA PHE A 794 -41.16 7.14 25.43
C PHE A 794 -41.63 7.04 23.99
N VAL A 795 -41.56 8.16 23.27
CA VAL A 795 -41.80 8.19 21.83
C VAL A 795 -40.47 7.96 21.13
N MET A 796 -40.32 6.79 20.51
CA MET A 796 -39.16 6.39 19.73
C MET A 796 -39.31 6.80 18.27
N GLY A 797 -38.20 7.16 17.63
CA GLY A 797 -38.14 7.59 16.23
C GLY A 797 -38.33 9.09 16.03
N SER A 798 -38.43 9.48 14.77
CA SER A 798 -38.52 10.89 14.35
C SER A 798 -39.47 11.04 13.17
N ILE A 799 -40.17 12.17 13.09
CA ILE A 799 -40.97 12.54 11.91
C ILE A 799 -40.22 13.47 10.95
N SER A 800 -39.07 13.99 11.37
CA SER A 800 -38.22 14.89 10.59
C SER A 800 -36.86 14.27 10.24
N GLY A 801 -36.59 13.04 10.69
CA GLY A 801 -35.40 12.26 10.39
C GLY A 801 -35.49 11.53 9.05
N ALA A 802 -34.59 10.56 8.83
CA ALA A 802 -34.64 9.71 7.65
C ALA A 802 -35.88 8.80 7.65
N ALA A 803 -36.24 8.27 6.47
CA ALA A 803 -37.47 7.49 6.31
C ALA A 803 -37.49 6.19 7.13
N ASP A 804 -36.32 5.66 7.52
CA ASP A 804 -36.18 4.47 8.36
C ASP A 804 -36.28 4.74 9.87
N GLU A 805 -36.52 6.00 10.26
CA GLU A 805 -36.73 6.45 11.64
C GLU A 805 -38.22 6.73 11.94
N ALA A 806 -39.09 6.55 10.94
CA ALA A 806 -40.50 6.93 10.96
C ALA A 806 -41.43 5.78 10.50
N PRO A 807 -42.69 5.71 10.96
CA PRO A 807 -43.33 6.62 11.93
C PRO A 807 -42.82 6.41 13.36
N GLN A 808 -43.03 7.43 14.19
CA GLN A 808 -42.81 7.32 15.63
C GLN A 808 -43.68 6.22 16.26
N ALA A 809 -43.20 5.62 17.34
CA ALA A 809 -43.92 4.62 18.11
C ALA A 809 -43.74 4.84 19.61
N VAL A 810 -44.77 4.53 20.39
CA VAL A 810 -44.63 4.46 21.85
C VAL A 810 -43.94 3.14 22.19
N VAL A 811 -42.80 3.22 22.86
CA VAL A 811 -42.01 2.07 23.28
C VAL A 811 -41.90 2.06 24.80
N GLU A 812 -41.99 0.86 25.39
CA GLU A 812 -41.89 0.63 26.82
C GLU A 812 -40.58 -0.09 27.15
N ILE A 813 -39.82 0.48 28.08
CA ILE A 813 -38.68 -0.15 28.74
C ILE A 813 -39.22 -0.70 30.07
N GLU A 814 -39.56 -1.98 30.08
CA GLU A 814 -40.28 -2.61 31.21
C GLU A 814 -39.49 -2.61 32.52
N LYS A 815 -38.18 -2.78 32.43
CA LYS A 815 -37.27 -2.85 33.58
C LYS A 815 -36.13 -1.85 33.45
N ALA A 816 -35.69 -1.34 34.60
CA ALA A 816 -34.44 -0.62 34.66
C ALA A 816 -33.28 -1.55 34.27
N PHE A 817 -32.23 -0.98 33.71
CA PHE A 817 -31.03 -1.72 33.30
C PHE A 817 -29.80 -0.87 33.60
N TRP A 818 -28.63 -1.50 33.65
CA TRP A 818 -27.36 -0.81 33.87
C TRP A 818 -26.65 -0.68 32.54
N LEU A 819 -26.32 0.53 32.11
CA LEU A 819 -25.60 0.77 30.86
C LEU A 819 -24.19 1.28 31.19
N SER A 820 -23.16 0.77 30.51
CA SER A 820 -21.80 1.27 30.70
C SER A 820 -21.80 2.79 30.53
N VAL A 821 -21.07 3.52 31.36
CA VAL A 821 -21.07 5.00 31.35
C VAL A 821 -20.42 5.54 30.08
N LYS A 822 -19.51 4.77 29.49
CA LYS A 822 -18.70 5.07 28.30
C LYS A 822 -18.70 3.88 27.34
N GLU A 823 -18.22 4.10 26.11
CA GLU A 823 -17.86 3.04 25.17
C GLU A 823 -16.78 2.13 25.75
N VAL A 824 -16.78 0.87 25.30
CA VAL A 824 -15.68 -0.07 25.60
C VAL A 824 -14.41 0.45 24.92
N THR A 825 -13.34 0.53 25.68
CA THR A 825 -12.04 1.03 25.22
C THR A 825 -11.17 -0.08 24.62
N ASN A 826 -10.13 0.29 23.86
CA ASN A 826 -9.13 -0.68 23.39
C ASN A 826 -8.49 -1.47 24.54
N ALA A 827 -8.17 -0.81 25.66
CA ALA A 827 -7.58 -1.47 26.83
C ALA A 827 -8.52 -2.48 27.49
N GLU A 828 -9.83 -2.20 27.53
CA GLU A 828 -10.82 -3.13 28.07
C GLU A 828 -11.05 -4.31 27.13
N TYR A 829 -11.12 -4.05 25.82
CA TYR A 829 -11.31 -5.09 24.81
C TYR A 829 -10.11 -6.05 24.72
N GLN A 830 -8.88 -5.57 24.93
CA GLN A 830 -7.67 -6.39 24.90
C GLN A 830 -7.62 -7.53 25.93
N TYR A 831 -8.43 -7.48 26.99
CA TYR A 831 -8.58 -8.61 27.92
C TYR A 831 -9.39 -9.78 27.34
N PHE A 832 -10.23 -9.49 26.34
CA PHE A 832 -10.96 -10.49 25.57
C PHE A 832 -10.14 -10.96 24.36
N ASP A 833 -9.56 -10.03 23.61
CA ASP A 833 -8.76 -10.30 22.42
C ASP A 833 -7.50 -9.42 22.40
N SER A 834 -6.37 -10.00 22.80
CA SER A 834 -5.09 -9.30 22.87
C SER A 834 -4.53 -8.91 21.51
N GLU A 835 -5.02 -9.52 20.43
CA GLU A 835 -4.52 -9.31 19.06
C GLU A 835 -5.35 -8.27 18.29
N HIS A 836 -6.43 -7.73 18.88
CA HIS A 836 -7.24 -6.70 18.24
C HIS A 836 -6.46 -5.39 18.06
N ASP A 837 -6.55 -4.85 16.84
CA ASP A 837 -5.99 -3.57 16.47
C ASP A 837 -7.05 -2.69 15.81
N SER A 838 -7.43 -1.61 16.50
CA SER A 838 -8.28 -0.55 15.95
C SER A 838 -7.60 0.24 14.82
N ALA A 839 -6.32 -0.02 14.54
CA ALA A 839 -5.52 0.47 13.43
C ALA A 839 -5.42 2.01 13.38
N TYR A 840 -5.36 2.57 12.17
CA TYR A 840 -5.15 3.99 11.92
C TYR A 840 -6.35 4.62 11.19
N ILE A 841 -6.50 5.93 11.33
CA ILE A 841 -7.38 6.78 10.53
C ILE A 841 -6.55 7.40 9.41
N ASP A 842 -7.06 7.33 8.18
CA ASP A 842 -6.35 7.74 6.98
C ASP A 842 -6.06 9.24 6.91
N GLN A 843 -4.93 9.57 6.28
CA GLN A 843 -4.57 10.93 5.88
C GLN A 843 -5.01 11.19 4.43
N GLN A 844 -5.13 12.47 4.07
CA GLN A 844 -5.46 12.94 2.73
C GLN A 844 -4.33 13.77 2.14
N TRP A 845 -4.31 13.87 0.82
CA TRP A 845 -3.27 14.45 0.00
C TRP A 845 -2.03 13.54 -0.06
N LYS A 846 -0.84 14.15 -0.02
CA LYS A 846 0.39 13.50 -0.43
C LYS A 846 1.49 13.54 0.62
N ASP A 847 2.44 12.64 0.44
CA ASP A 847 3.66 12.48 1.22
C ASP A 847 3.50 11.69 2.52
N HIS A 848 2.68 10.63 2.48
CA HIS A 848 2.46 9.76 3.64
C HIS A 848 3.66 8.83 3.88
N VAL A 849 4.17 8.84 5.11
CA VAL A 849 5.28 7.94 5.56
C VAL A 849 4.88 7.05 6.73
N ASP A 850 3.64 7.15 7.18
CA ASP A 850 3.02 6.32 8.20
C ASP A 850 1.60 5.92 7.74
N PRO A 851 0.95 4.94 8.39
CA PRO A 851 -0.41 4.51 8.03
C PRO A 851 -1.50 5.56 8.27
N GLY A 852 -1.20 6.61 9.05
CA GLY A 852 -2.14 7.67 9.39
C GLY A 852 -2.15 8.04 10.87
N TYR A 853 -3.29 8.52 11.37
CA TYR A 853 -3.47 8.90 12.77
C TYR A 853 -3.86 7.67 13.62
N PRO A 854 -3.18 7.35 14.73
CA PRO A 854 -3.52 6.20 15.56
C PRO A 854 -4.96 6.24 16.07
N ALA A 855 -5.65 5.10 16.00
CA ALA A 855 -6.97 4.90 16.60
C ALA A 855 -7.00 3.77 17.65
N ASN A 856 -5.83 3.20 17.95
CA ASN A 856 -5.66 2.07 18.85
C ASN A 856 -5.01 2.44 20.21
N GLU A 857 -5.07 3.72 20.62
CA GLU A 857 -4.57 4.09 21.95
C GLU A 857 -5.44 3.46 23.06
N PRO A 858 -4.87 3.09 24.22
CA PRO A 858 -5.57 2.34 25.26
C PRO A 858 -6.91 2.92 25.72
N THR A 859 -7.03 4.25 25.79
CA THR A 859 -8.22 4.95 26.29
C THR A 859 -9.25 5.28 25.21
N MET A 860 -8.90 5.14 23.94
CA MET A 860 -9.82 5.35 22.82
C MET A 860 -10.87 4.24 22.79
N PRO A 861 -12.08 4.53 22.28
CA PRO A 861 -13.09 3.50 22.06
C PRO A 861 -12.56 2.45 21.07
N VAL A 862 -12.89 1.19 21.32
CA VAL A 862 -12.59 0.12 20.37
C VAL A 862 -13.42 0.30 19.10
N ILE A 863 -12.79 0.23 17.93
CA ILE A 863 -13.43 0.32 16.61
C ILE A 863 -12.96 -0.81 15.70
N ARG A 864 -13.53 -0.93 14.50
CA ARG A 864 -13.24 -2.06 13.57
C ARG A 864 -13.52 -3.43 14.21
N VAL A 865 -14.48 -3.45 15.11
CA VAL A 865 -15.07 -4.67 15.66
C VAL A 865 -16.39 -4.93 14.95
N SER A 866 -16.60 -6.15 14.52
CA SER A 866 -17.90 -6.57 13.99
C SER A 866 -18.93 -6.72 15.11
N TRP A 867 -20.21 -6.69 14.76
CA TRP A 867 -21.28 -7.00 15.72
C TRP A 867 -21.08 -8.38 16.36
N SER A 868 -20.63 -9.35 15.58
CA SER A 868 -20.40 -10.73 16.04
C SER A 868 -19.30 -10.80 17.11
N GLU A 869 -18.22 -10.02 16.94
CA GLU A 869 -17.13 -9.87 17.91
C GLU A 869 -17.57 -9.10 19.15
N ALA A 870 -18.32 -8.00 19.01
CA ALA A 870 -18.87 -7.24 20.13
C ALA A 870 -19.85 -8.09 20.98
N ASN A 871 -20.69 -8.91 20.33
CA ASN A 871 -21.56 -9.86 21.02
C ASN A 871 -20.76 -11.00 21.68
N ALA A 872 -19.65 -11.45 21.08
CA ALA A 872 -18.75 -12.43 21.70
C ALA A 872 -18.08 -11.87 22.96
N TYR A 873 -17.65 -10.60 22.93
CA TYR A 873 -17.16 -9.89 24.12
C TYR A 873 -18.21 -9.85 25.23
N CYS A 874 -19.48 -9.56 24.91
CA CYS A 874 -20.57 -9.56 25.90
C CYS A 874 -20.77 -10.93 26.56
N ARG A 875 -20.72 -12.01 25.78
CA ARG A 875 -20.79 -13.39 26.30
C ARG A 875 -19.61 -13.70 27.22
N TRP A 876 -18.39 -13.31 26.81
CA TRP A 876 -17.20 -13.46 27.64
C TRP A 876 -17.32 -12.66 28.94
N ALA A 877 -17.72 -11.40 28.89
CA ALA A 877 -17.89 -10.54 30.06
C ALA A 877 -18.95 -11.09 31.02
N SER A 878 -20.05 -11.65 30.50
CA SER A 878 -21.06 -12.35 31.30
C SER A 878 -20.45 -13.53 32.06
N GLN A 879 -19.61 -14.33 31.40
CA GLN A 879 -18.93 -15.46 32.03
C GLN A 879 -17.94 -15.02 33.12
N GLN A 880 -17.23 -13.91 32.92
CA GLN A 880 -16.29 -13.39 33.91
C GLN A 880 -16.97 -12.89 35.19
N THR A 881 -18.20 -12.37 35.06
CA THR A 881 -18.88 -11.64 36.15
C THR A 881 -20.04 -12.40 36.78
N GLY A 882 -20.59 -13.39 36.08
CA GLY A 882 -21.85 -14.03 36.45
C GLY A 882 -23.10 -13.15 36.23
N LEU A 883 -22.94 -12.01 35.55
CA LEU A 883 -24.02 -11.08 35.23
C LEU A 883 -24.50 -11.29 33.79
N ASN A 884 -25.75 -10.92 33.49
CA ASN A 884 -26.26 -10.93 32.13
C ASN A 884 -25.81 -9.67 31.37
N ILE A 885 -24.61 -9.72 30.78
CA ILE A 885 -24.02 -8.63 29.99
C ILE A 885 -24.32 -8.83 28.51
N THR A 886 -24.98 -7.85 27.88
CA THR A 886 -25.29 -7.87 26.44
C THR A 886 -24.97 -6.53 25.77
N LEU A 887 -25.08 -6.46 24.44
CA LEU A 887 -25.26 -5.18 23.75
C LEU A 887 -26.64 -4.60 24.08
N PRO A 888 -26.83 -3.26 24.12
CA PRO A 888 -28.15 -2.66 24.28
C PRO A 888 -29.04 -3.03 23.10
N SER A 889 -30.36 -3.16 23.34
CA SER A 889 -31.33 -3.10 22.25
C SER A 889 -31.37 -1.69 21.67
N GLU A 890 -31.84 -1.57 20.42
CA GLU A 890 -32.02 -0.28 19.78
C GLU A 890 -32.92 0.68 20.60
N ALA A 891 -33.95 0.14 21.24
CA ALA A 891 -34.84 0.91 22.11
C ALA A 891 -34.17 1.33 23.43
N GLN A 892 -33.41 0.43 24.05
CA GLN A 892 -32.62 0.75 25.26
C GLN A 892 -31.62 1.87 24.97
N TRP A 893 -30.95 1.81 23.82
CA TRP A 893 -29.99 2.81 23.39
C TRP A 893 -30.67 4.18 23.16
N GLU A 894 -31.76 4.24 22.40
CA GLU A 894 -32.43 5.52 22.11
C GLU A 894 -33.05 6.15 23.36
N TRP A 895 -33.63 5.33 24.25
CA TRP A 895 -34.12 5.79 25.55
C TRP A 895 -33.01 6.46 26.36
N ALA A 896 -31.86 5.80 26.45
CA ALA A 896 -30.69 6.28 27.15
C ALA A 896 -30.11 7.57 26.53
N ALA A 897 -30.01 7.65 25.20
CA ALA A 897 -29.49 8.82 24.49
C ALA A 897 -30.39 10.05 24.66
N ARG A 898 -31.72 9.84 24.67
CA ARG A 898 -32.71 10.91 24.87
C ARG A 898 -32.70 11.48 26.29
N ALA A 899 -32.37 10.68 27.29
CA ALA A 899 -32.29 11.08 28.70
C ALA A 899 -33.50 11.93 29.17
N GLY A 900 -34.71 11.51 28.77
CA GLY A 900 -35.96 12.22 29.11
C GLY A 900 -36.41 13.29 28.12
N ARG A 901 -35.69 13.55 27.03
CA ARG A 901 -35.98 14.59 26.04
C ARG A 901 -36.52 14.03 24.72
N ASP A 902 -37.37 14.78 24.04
CA ASP A 902 -37.95 14.44 22.73
C ASP A 902 -37.18 15.03 21.54
N GLN A 903 -36.21 15.90 21.82
CA GLN A 903 -35.34 16.54 20.82
C GLN A 903 -34.35 15.56 20.18
N ALA A 904 -33.74 15.98 19.06
CA ALA A 904 -32.73 15.20 18.32
C ALA A 904 -31.47 14.91 19.17
N PHE A 905 -31.11 15.83 20.05
CA PHE A 905 -30.03 15.70 21.03
C PHE A 905 -30.57 16.06 22.41
N TRP A 906 -30.08 15.42 23.47
CA TRP A 906 -30.51 15.76 24.84
C TRP A 906 -30.16 17.21 25.23
N PHE A 907 -29.13 17.79 24.61
CA PHE A 907 -28.65 19.17 24.83
C PHE A 907 -29.21 20.20 23.84
N GLY A 908 -30.10 19.80 22.92
CA GLY A 908 -30.66 20.66 21.89
C GLY A 908 -29.76 20.84 20.66
N ALA A 909 -30.04 21.86 19.83
CA ALA A 909 -29.47 21.99 18.48
C ALA A 909 -28.17 22.84 18.39
N THR A 910 -27.54 23.16 19.52
CA THR A 910 -26.34 24.02 19.58
C THR A 910 -25.37 23.54 20.66
N GLY A 911 -24.10 23.96 20.59
CA GLY A 911 -23.08 23.65 21.60
C GLY A 911 -22.44 22.28 21.43
N TYR A 912 -22.41 21.75 20.20
CA TYR A 912 -21.86 20.43 19.88
C TYR A 912 -20.43 20.26 20.41
N GLU A 913 -19.61 21.31 20.35
CA GLU A 913 -18.21 21.30 20.77
C GLU A 913 -17.98 20.95 22.26
N GLN A 914 -19.02 21.05 23.10
CA GLN A 914 -18.98 20.69 24.52
C GLN A 914 -19.57 19.30 24.81
N HIS A 915 -20.29 18.72 23.86
CA HIS A 915 -21.17 17.56 24.10
C HIS A 915 -20.85 16.35 23.22
N ALA A 916 -20.20 16.52 22.07
CA ALA A 916 -19.92 15.42 21.15
C ALA A 916 -18.68 15.68 20.27
N ASN A 917 -17.93 14.61 19.97
CA ASN A 917 -16.92 14.56 18.91
C ASN A 917 -17.61 14.25 17.57
N LEU A 918 -17.63 15.19 16.63
CA LEU A 918 -18.40 15.12 15.37
C LEU A 918 -17.59 15.68 14.19
N ALA A 919 -18.05 15.44 12.95
CA ALA A 919 -17.39 15.99 11.76
C ALA A 919 -17.54 17.51 11.67
N ASP A 920 -16.52 18.20 12.17
CA ASP A 920 -16.45 19.65 12.37
C ASP A 920 -15.30 20.27 11.54
N GLN A 921 -14.88 21.50 11.86
CA GLN A 921 -13.72 22.13 11.22
C GLN A 921 -12.42 21.31 11.27
N SER A 922 -12.20 20.49 12.31
CA SER A 922 -11.00 19.68 12.54
C SER A 922 -10.78 18.68 11.41
N ILE A 923 -11.83 18.17 10.77
CA ILE A 923 -11.75 17.26 9.61
C ILE A 923 -10.81 17.79 8.50
N GLY A 924 -10.63 19.10 8.37
CA GLY A 924 -9.68 19.67 7.41
C GLY A 924 -8.21 19.38 7.69
N LEU A 925 -7.89 18.91 8.90
CA LEU A 925 -6.55 18.50 9.31
C LEU A 925 -6.17 17.11 8.78
N LEU A 926 -7.13 16.35 8.22
CA LEU A 926 -6.83 15.11 7.51
C LEU A 926 -5.93 15.36 6.30
N ALA A 927 -6.07 16.53 5.64
CA ALA A 927 -5.20 16.91 4.54
C ALA A 927 -3.82 17.34 5.05
N VAL A 928 -2.80 16.59 4.66
CA VAL A 928 -1.42 16.77 5.11
C VAL A 928 -0.47 17.07 3.95
N LYS A 929 0.75 17.52 4.25
CA LYS A 929 1.82 17.63 3.25
C LYS A 929 3.21 17.52 3.86
N GLY A 930 4.16 17.09 3.02
CA GLY A 930 5.59 17.09 3.32
C GLY A 930 6.08 15.77 3.91
N VAL A 931 7.40 15.63 3.93
CA VAL A 931 8.15 14.38 4.20
C VAL A 931 7.84 13.69 5.53
N ASN A 932 7.42 14.45 6.54
CA ASN A 932 6.79 13.95 7.76
C ASN A 932 5.46 14.70 7.85
N PRO A 933 4.39 14.15 7.27
CA PRO A 933 3.22 14.92 6.87
C PRO A 933 2.67 15.72 8.05
N LYS A 934 2.41 17.00 7.81
CA LYS A 934 1.73 17.88 8.76
C LYS A 934 0.45 18.42 8.12
N PRO A 935 -0.60 18.67 8.92
CA PRO A 935 -1.82 19.29 8.43
C PRO A 935 -1.54 20.53 7.59
N ILE A 936 -2.18 20.63 6.43
CA ILE A 936 -2.07 21.79 5.55
C ILE A 936 -2.74 22.97 6.27
N PRO A 937 -2.03 24.11 6.47
CA PRO A 937 -2.64 25.30 7.02
C PRO A 937 -3.85 25.73 6.19
N GLU A 938 -4.93 26.16 6.84
CA GLU A 938 -6.18 26.54 6.18
C GLU A 938 -5.97 27.55 5.03
N SER A 939 -5.10 28.54 5.23
CA SER A 939 -4.73 29.54 4.22
C SER A 939 -4.07 28.98 2.96
N SER A 940 -3.58 27.74 3.01
CA SER A 940 -2.93 27.03 1.91
C SER A 940 -3.76 25.86 1.36
N ARG A 941 -4.89 25.54 1.99
CA ARG A 941 -5.74 24.41 1.61
C ARG A 941 -6.51 24.75 0.34
N ARG A 942 -6.59 23.79 -0.57
CA ARG A 942 -7.34 23.89 -1.82
C ARG A 942 -8.51 22.90 -1.78
N PRO A 943 -9.60 23.14 -2.52
CA PRO A 943 -10.72 22.20 -2.63
C PRO A 943 -10.36 20.82 -3.23
N THR A 944 -9.11 20.65 -3.68
CA THR A 944 -8.59 19.37 -4.17
C THR A 944 -7.72 18.65 -3.14
N ASN A 945 -7.47 19.23 -1.97
CA ASN A 945 -6.63 18.64 -0.92
C ASN A 945 -7.42 17.82 0.09
N ASP A 946 -8.70 18.11 0.25
CA ASP A 946 -9.61 17.41 1.15
C ASP A 946 -10.99 17.30 0.52
N PHE A 947 -11.78 16.32 0.96
CA PHE A 947 -13.13 16.10 0.45
C PHE A 947 -14.17 15.71 1.50
N VAL A 948 -13.79 15.47 2.75
CA VAL A 948 -14.72 14.93 3.75
C VAL A 948 -15.72 16.00 4.19
N PRO A 949 -17.04 15.76 4.08
CA PRO A 949 -18.08 16.67 4.55
C PRO A 949 -17.92 16.97 6.03
N ARG A 950 -18.18 18.23 6.42
CA ARG A 950 -18.14 18.67 7.81
C ARG A 950 -19.09 19.84 8.05
N ASP A 951 -19.46 20.06 9.30
CA ASP A 951 -20.14 21.28 9.71
C ASP A 951 -19.09 22.31 10.16
N ALA A 952 -18.94 23.37 9.37
CA ALA A 952 -17.96 24.41 9.64
C ALA A 952 -18.41 25.41 10.73
N SER A 953 -19.60 25.26 11.31
CA SER A 953 -20.14 26.20 12.30
C SER A 953 -19.58 26.02 13.71
N PHE A 954 -18.94 24.89 14.01
CA PHE A 954 -18.33 24.61 15.32
C PHE A 954 -16.97 23.90 15.18
N ASN A 955 -16.26 23.79 16.31
CA ASN A 955 -14.98 23.10 16.39
C ASN A 955 -14.79 22.47 17.78
N ASP A 956 -14.75 21.14 17.85
CA ASP A 956 -14.52 20.35 19.06
C ASP A 956 -13.02 20.06 19.32
N ASN A 957 -12.15 20.40 18.36
CA ASN A 957 -10.69 20.19 18.35
C ASN A 957 -10.26 18.71 18.35
N ALA A 958 -11.14 17.79 17.98
CA ALA A 958 -10.88 16.36 17.83
C ALA A 958 -10.88 15.96 16.35
N LEU A 959 -9.77 15.40 15.87
CA LEU A 959 -9.65 14.94 14.48
C LEU A 959 -10.10 13.50 14.28
N THR A 960 -9.91 12.68 15.31
CA THR A 960 -10.09 11.22 15.33
C THR A 960 -10.90 10.84 16.57
N PRO A 961 -11.27 9.56 16.77
CA PRO A 961 -11.77 9.14 18.07
C PRO A 961 -10.81 9.60 19.17
N GLN A 962 -11.36 10.04 20.29
CA GLN A 962 -10.61 10.48 21.46
C GLN A 962 -10.82 9.49 22.59
N GLY A 963 -10.06 9.63 23.68
CA GLY A 963 -10.32 8.88 24.90
C GLY A 963 -11.78 9.06 25.36
N THR A 964 -12.41 8.01 25.89
CA THR A 964 -13.85 8.04 26.21
C THR A 964 -14.17 8.94 27.41
N GLY A 965 -15.31 9.62 27.35
CA GLY A 965 -15.85 10.50 28.39
C GLY A 965 -15.18 11.86 28.51
N HIS A 966 -14.72 12.44 27.39
CA HIS A 966 -14.16 13.80 27.35
C HIS A 966 -15.24 14.90 27.34
N TYR A 967 -16.42 14.61 26.79
CA TYR A 967 -17.49 15.59 26.60
C TYR A 967 -18.46 15.63 27.80
N GLN A 968 -19.39 16.59 27.83
CA GLN A 968 -20.38 16.67 28.90
C GLN A 968 -21.32 15.46 28.88
N ALA A 969 -21.49 14.83 30.04
CA ALA A 969 -22.43 13.74 30.21
C ALA A 969 -23.88 14.22 30.06
N SER A 970 -24.73 13.34 29.55
CA SER A 970 -26.18 13.48 29.59
C SER A 970 -26.70 13.58 31.04
N PRO A 971 -27.95 14.04 31.25
CA PRO A 971 -28.56 14.08 32.57
C PRO A 971 -28.58 12.75 33.33
N TRP A 972 -28.48 11.62 32.63
CA TRP A 972 -28.38 10.28 33.24
C TRP A 972 -26.93 9.79 33.42
N GLY A 973 -25.94 10.67 33.25
CA GLY A 973 -24.53 10.38 33.51
C GLY A 973 -23.84 9.57 32.42
N LEU A 974 -24.43 9.46 31.22
CA LEU A 974 -23.82 8.77 30.08
C LEU A 974 -23.04 9.75 29.21
N TYR A 975 -21.85 9.35 28.78
CA TYR A 975 -20.99 10.11 27.88
C TYR A 975 -21.11 9.59 26.45
N ASP A 976 -20.75 10.45 25.50
CA ASP A 976 -20.49 10.11 24.08
C ASP A 976 -21.66 9.50 23.28
N MET A 977 -22.87 9.47 23.85
CA MET A 977 -24.09 8.95 23.18
C MET A 977 -24.43 9.62 21.82
N HIS A 978 -23.82 10.75 21.50
CA HIS A 978 -24.08 11.54 20.29
C HIS A 978 -22.81 11.82 19.48
N GLY A 979 -21.70 11.12 19.70
CA GLY A 979 -20.45 11.39 18.99
C GLY A 979 -19.34 10.39 19.33
N ASN A 980 -18.11 10.72 18.94
CA ASN A 980 -16.92 9.89 19.12
C ASN A 980 -16.93 8.66 18.21
N VAL A 981 -17.74 7.64 18.52
CA VAL A 981 -17.98 6.49 17.64
C VAL A 981 -19.45 6.11 17.66
N ALA A 982 -19.97 5.63 16.52
CA ALA A 982 -21.28 5.01 16.50
C ALA A 982 -21.22 3.63 17.17
N GLU A 983 -22.35 3.07 17.59
CA GLU A 983 -22.38 1.91 18.47
C GLU A 983 -23.27 0.78 17.96
N TRP A 984 -22.75 -0.45 18.01
CA TRP A 984 -23.55 -1.66 17.80
C TRP A 984 -24.64 -1.82 18.86
N THR A 985 -25.85 -2.15 18.39
CA THR A 985 -26.94 -2.64 19.23
C THR A 985 -27.19 -4.13 18.94
N ARG A 986 -27.86 -4.86 19.83
CA ARG A 986 -28.22 -6.26 19.56
C ARG A 986 -29.32 -6.41 18.51
N SER A 987 -29.98 -5.32 18.12
CA SER A 987 -31.18 -5.34 17.29
C SER A 987 -30.89 -5.51 15.80
N ASP A 988 -31.73 -6.31 15.15
CA ASP A 988 -31.82 -6.47 13.71
C ASP A 988 -32.39 -5.20 13.08
N TYR A 989 -31.90 -4.88 11.88
CA TYR A 989 -32.41 -3.76 11.10
C TYR A 989 -33.77 -4.10 10.48
N ALA A 990 -34.83 -3.82 11.24
CA ALA A 990 -36.21 -4.02 10.84
C ALA A 990 -36.92 -2.71 10.43
N PRO A 991 -38.00 -2.78 9.61
CA PRO A 991 -38.83 -1.63 9.27
C PRO A 991 -39.47 -0.94 10.49
N TYR A 992 -39.80 0.34 10.34
CA TYR A 992 -40.55 1.12 11.32
C TYR A 992 -42.07 1.10 11.03
N PRO A 993 -42.95 1.28 12.04
CA PRO A 993 -42.65 1.64 13.44
C PRO A 993 -41.91 0.54 14.22
N TYR A 994 -41.20 0.94 15.28
CA TYR A 994 -40.54 -0.02 16.18
C TYR A 994 -41.57 -0.95 16.85
N VAL A 995 -41.27 -2.25 16.85
CA VAL A 995 -42.06 -3.28 17.53
C VAL A 995 -41.10 -4.07 18.43
N ALA A 996 -41.35 -4.10 19.74
CA ALA A 996 -40.42 -4.70 20.69
C ALA A 996 -40.31 -6.24 20.56
N ASP A 997 -41.41 -6.90 20.25
CA ASP A 997 -41.56 -8.37 20.30
C ASP A 997 -41.60 -9.04 18.91
N ASP A 998 -41.01 -8.42 17.88
CA ASP A 998 -40.96 -8.98 16.52
C ASP A 998 -39.73 -9.86 16.26
N GLY A 999 -39.01 -10.26 17.31
CA GLY A 999 -37.80 -11.08 17.23
C GLY A 999 -36.54 -10.32 16.84
N ARG A 1000 -36.60 -8.99 16.64
CA ARG A 1000 -35.40 -8.21 16.26
C ARG A 1000 -34.26 -8.26 17.26
N ASN A 1001 -34.46 -8.76 18.47
CA ASN A 1001 -33.43 -8.86 19.51
C ASN A 1001 -32.85 -10.28 19.68
N ASP A 1002 -33.21 -11.24 18.82
CA ASP A 1002 -32.90 -12.68 18.95
C ASP A 1002 -31.43 -13.07 18.65
N LEU A 1003 -30.54 -12.09 18.44
CA LEU A 1003 -29.10 -12.29 18.21
C LEU A 1003 -28.74 -13.12 16.96
N SER A 1004 -29.60 -13.14 15.93
CA SER A 1004 -29.29 -13.77 14.62
C SER A 1004 -28.04 -13.18 13.97
N THR A 1005 -27.25 -13.94 13.21
CA THR A 1005 -26.12 -13.39 12.42
C THR A 1005 -26.47 -13.20 10.94
N ASP A 1006 -27.64 -13.66 10.52
CA ASP A 1006 -28.05 -13.73 9.11
C ASP A 1006 -28.74 -12.43 8.64
N THR A 1007 -28.81 -11.44 9.52
CA THR A 1007 -29.49 -10.16 9.30
C THR A 1007 -28.52 -9.00 9.53
N ARG A 1008 -28.77 -7.90 8.82
CA ARG A 1008 -28.10 -6.63 9.09
C ARG A 1008 -28.46 -6.13 10.48
N LYS A 1009 -27.48 -5.54 11.15
CA LYS A 1009 -27.55 -5.06 12.53
C LYS A 1009 -27.64 -3.56 12.60
N VAL A 1010 -28.34 -3.07 13.61
CA VAL A 1010 -28.52 -1.65 13.85
C VAL A 1010 -27.31 -1.10 14.60
N VAL A 1011 -26.73 -0.04 14.02
CA VAL A 1011 -25.83 0.89 14.68
C VAL A 1011 -26.58 2.17 15.02
N ARG A 1012 -26.31 2.73 16.21
CA ARG A 1012 -26.88 3.99 16.72
C ARG A 1012 -25.80 5.01 17.08
N GLY A 1013 -26.20 6.27 17.28
CA GLY A 1013 -25.29 7.36 17.59
C GLY A 1013 -24.60 7.92 16.36
N GLY A 1014 -23.54 8.69 16.57
CA GLY A 1014 -22.70 9.25 15.52
C GLY A 1014 -21.24 9.21 15.93
N SER A 1015 -20.35 9.47 14.99
CA SER A 1015 -18.90 9.42 15.22
C SER A 1015 -18.23 10.77 14.94
N TRP A 1016 -16.93 10.84 15.25
CA TRP A 1016 -16.02 11.91 14.83
C TRP A 1016 -16.09 12.24 13.32
N ARG A 1017 -16.59 11.32 12.48
CA ARG A 1017 -16.73 11.50 11.02
C ARG A 1017 -18.17 11.78 10.56
N ASP A 1018 -19.14 11.83 11.46
CA ASP A 1018 -20.53 12.11 11.13
C ASP A 1018 -20.90 13.56 11.46
N ARG A 1019 -21.64 14.22 10.57
CA ARG A 1019 -22.19 15.55 10.81
C ARG A 1019 -23.38 15.44 11.77
N PRO A 1020 -23.80 16.53 12.47
CA PRO A 1020 -24.85 16.45 13.50
C PRO A 1020 -26.13 15.69 13.10
N HIS A 1021 -26.60 15.84 11.85
CA HIS A 1021 -27.79 15.12 11.39
C HIS A 1021 -27.67 13.58 11.44
N GLY A 1022 -26.45 13.04 11.35
CA GLY A 1022 -26.13 11.62 11.46
C GLY A 1022 -25.82 11.14 12.88
N ALA A 1023 -25.97 12.01 13.88
CA ALA A 1023 -25.66 11.72 15.28
C ALA A 1023 -26.83 11.93 16.25
N THR A 1024 -28.03 12.09 15.70
CA THR A 1024 -29.26 12.29 16.49
C THR A 1024 -29.69 11.02 17.22
N ALA A 1025 -30.47 11.16 18.28
CA ALA A 1025 -30.95 10.04 19.09
C ALA A 1025 -31.70 8.97 18.29
N SER A 1026 -32.41 9.35 17.21
CA SER A 1026 -33.17 8.43 16.36
C SER A 1026 -32.39 7.88 15.17
N PHE A 1027 -31.23 8.47 14.84
CA PHE A 1027 -30.47 8.07 13.67
C PHE A 1027 -29.96 6.63 13.82
N ARG A 1028 -30.08 5.86 12.75
CA ARG A 1028 -29.74 4.44 12.72
C ARG A 1028 -29.06 4.05 11.42
N LEU A 1029 -28.12 3.12 11.44
CA LEU A 1029 -27.45 2.60 10.24
C LEU A 1029 -27.47 1.06 10.21
N PRO A 1030 -27.74 0.45 9.03
CA PRO A 1030 -27.62 -1.00 8.86
C PRO A 1030 -26.24 -1.43 8.36
N TYR A 1031 -25.64 -2.41 9.03
CA TYR A 1031 -24.42 -3.07 8.58
C TYR A 1031 -24.49 -4.59 8.74
N GLU A 1032 -23.68 -5.34 8.00
CA GLU A 1032 -23.63 -6.80 8.16
C GLU A 1032 -23.05 -7.20 9.51
N ALA A 1033 -23.52 -8.31 10.08
CA ALA A 1033 -23.09 -8.76 11.42
C ALA A 1033 -21.58 -9.11 11.51
N HIS A 1034 -20.94 -9.36 10.37
CA HIS A 1034 -19.50 -9.67 10.25
C HIS A 1034 -18.67 -8.45 9.79
N GLN A 1035 -19.29 -7.31 9.49
CA GLN A 1035 -18.59 -6.14 8.95
C GLN A 1035 -17.85 -5.39 10.07
N LYS A 1036 -16.55 -5.15 9.88
CA LYS A 1036 -15.71 -4.34 10.77
C LYS A 1036 -15.71 -2.89 10.29
N VAL A 1037 -16.50 -2.03 10.91
CA VAL A 1037 -16.69 -0.64 10.44
C VAL A 1037 -15.71 0.30 11.14
N PHE A 1038 -15.02 1.14 10.35
CA PHE A 1038 -13.93 2.02 10.79
C PHE A 1038 -14.29 3.05 11.88
N ASN A 1039 -15.58 3.34 12.09
CA ASN A 1039 -16.05 4.33 13.08
C ASN A 1039 -17.15 3.78 14.00
N VAL A 1040 -17.28 2.46 14.10
CA VAL A 1040 -18.27 1.80 14.97
C VAL A 1040 -17.58 1.03 16.08
N GLY A 1041 -17.91 1.37 17.32
CA GLY A 1041 -17.58 0.64 18.53
C GLY A 1041 -18.84 0.06 19.17
N PHE A 1042 -18.83 -0.07 20.51
CA PHE A 1042 -20.01 -0.52 21.24
C PHE A 1042 -19.96 -0.18 22.74
N ARG A 1043 -21.14 -0.28 23.36
CA ARG A 1043 -21.38 -0.19 24.80
C ARG A 1043 -22.07 -1.46 25.28
N ILE A 1044 -22.04 -1.70 26.58
CA ILE A 1044 -22.61 -2.91 27.17
C ILE A 1044 -23.67 -2.58 28.22
N VAL A 1045 -24.72 -3.40 28.29
CA VAL A 1045 -25.76 -3.35 29.31
C VAL A 1045 -25.69 -4.54 30.24
N ILE A 1046 -26.17 -4.38 31.46
CA ILE A 1046 -26.51 -5.47 32.36
C ILE A 1046 -28.02 -5.43 32.58
N GLU A 1047 -28.71 -6.48 32.16
CA GLU A 1047 -30.16 -6.62 32.35
C GLU A 1047 -30.46 -7.24 33.73
N GLU A 1048 -31.52 -6.76 34.40
CA GLU A 1048 -31.99 -7.22 35.71
C GLU A 1048 -33.06 -8.32 35.68
#